data_AF-A0A835Y3G4-F1
#
_entry.id   AF-A0A835Y3G4-F1
#
_cell.length_a   1.000
_cell.length_b   1.000
_cell.length_c   1.000
_cell.angle_alpha   90.00
_cell.angle_beta   90.00
_cell.angle_gamma   90.00
#
_symmetry.space_group_name_H-M   'P 1'
#
loop_
_entity.id
_entity.type
_entity.pdbx_description
1 polymer ?
#
loop_
_entity_poly.entity_id
_entity_poly.type
_entity_poly.pdbx_seq_one_letter_code
_entity_poly.pdbx_strand_id
1 'polypeptide(L)'
;MLPAIHVVCFAMIIVSIKEQGVTFEHFTRAGGAQSYLQQSLVAARALDQAQRGNGNNRTYTFADSETFADDLLHYASQYREENNQDLITRVYVSAKGIFQNYLTWHSQNINIADTPHGELLLESGASIIPDYNGVLDALLEAAQTETAKVSMLQLIFLVLEGCFCTSCVAFALVYLLRTACDQRYQLYETFLSIPVGLTRALASQTTHMLDDDESDDEEEDDDEKAEAGSGGAGSGAGAASGALVSSKRRALFDEDPDEEGAEAGPGAKPGKGGKGKADGGEDSPRKLPTDKSRGRRQPSMDLQAPPQERSWFSKLRFWRSNSVAPAPAASHRELKRNSRIVYGMLTITGTYSVLIILFYSICYAILMEAHDMVAIQSAVASTAERTYGTIFFSQELLSQTNASHVPEHVERLRSVSSGLRDAYLTLRMGASAQRVLGPDSETFEGVTGNGVVDDSPEMTEIFYGDGVCLRLGQHLPCPDPEWRYFQVSRTGVDGMFTQLFEELESLTKAALAAASAGDPLPDLNSPQWDYIYNIGMQDLADGNVRIEQQHRDDITSMYRTIIVLHVILFILLMVVFVFFILLVFMPLLRRMNQEKRRIAEMMSQLPNELDVMKLVSAALVGGGKLGDATAAAADKQLRKSKSMASGLTVAGGGPADKLRASGGQNSLLDSGSFRSGGDGVGDGARAGTGALPAIDVDAAGTKQWKDILNRANSMAASKQLGLSTGRSNVGSGKL
;
A
#
# COMPACT_ATOMS: atom_id res chain seq x y z
N MET A 1 -6.93 9.02 -21.18
CA MET A 1 -5.64 9.42 -20.55
C MET A 1 -5.69 9.22 -19.04
N LEU A 2 -6.58 9.89 -18.30
CA LEU A 2 -6.64 9.77 -16.83
C LEU A 2 -6.70 8.31 -16.29
N PRO A 3 -7.56 7.41 -16.81
CA PRO A 3 -7.58 6.03 -16.32
C PRO A 3 -6.31 5.24 -16.68
N ALA A 4 -5.65 5.57 -17.79
CA ALA A 4 -4.40 4.91 -18.19
C ALA A 4 -3.25 5.33 -17.27
N ILE A 5 -3.17 6.61 -16.89
CA ILE A 5 -2.22 7.10 -15.89
C ILE A 5 -2.47 6.38 -14.55
N HIS A 6 -3.73 6.31 -14.12
CA HIS A 6 -4.10 5.62 -12.88
C HIS A 6 -3.69 4.14 -12.88
N VAL A 7 -3.94 3.41 -13.98
CA VAL A 7 -3.52 2.00 -14.13
C VAL A 7 -2.01 1.84 -13.95
N VAL A 8 -1.22 2.75 -14.53
CA VAL A 8 0.25 2.71 -14.41
C VAL A 8 0.70 3.05 -12.99
N CYS A 9 0.12 4.08 -12.35
CA CYS A 9 0.37 4.41 -10.95
C CYS A 9 0.02 3.26 -10.01
N PHE A 10 -1.15 2.66 -10.18
CA PHE A 10 -1.61 1.49 -9.44
C PHE A 10 -0.63 0.32 -9.59
N ALA A 11 -0.23 -0.02 -10.83
CA ALA A 11 0.72 -1.10 -11.07
C ALA A 11 2.06 -0.86 -10.38
N MET A 12 2.59 0.37 -10.43
CA MET A 12 3.84 0.71 -9.74
C MET A 12 3.71 0.57 -8.22
N ILE A 13 2.64 1.08 -7.61
CA ILE A 13 2.42 0.96 -6.15
C ILE A 13 2.36 -0.52 -5.73
N ILE A 14 1.62 -1.35 -6.47
CA ILE A 14 1.50 -2.78 -6.15
C ILE A 14 2.85 -3.50 -6.26
N VAL A 15 3.66 -3.18 -7.27
CA VAL A 15 5.01 -3.75 -7.40
C VAL A 15 5.89 -3.32 -6.23
N SER A 16 5.90 -2.03 -5.87
CA SER A 16 6.72 -1.54 -4.77
C SER A 16 6.31 -2.10 -3.40
N ILE A 17 5.00 -2.27 -3.13
CA ILE A 17 4.53 -2.92 -1.89
C ILE A 17 4.98 -4.39 -1.85
N LYS A 18 5.00 -5.10 -2.98
CA LYS A 18 5.50 -6.48 -3.04
C LYS A 18 7.00 -6.56 -2.78
N GLU A 19 7.79 -5.66 -3.36
CA GLU A 19 9.24 -5.58 -3.13
C GLU A 19 9.56 -5.28 -1.66
N GLN A 20 8.79 -4.39 -1.03
CA GLN A 20 8.87 -4.11 0.41
C GLN A 20 8.57 -5.36 1.25
N GLY A 21 7.51 -6.10 0.91
CA GLY A 21 7.16 -7.34 1.59
C GLY A 21 8.27 -8.40 1.53
N VAL A 22 8.93 -8.57 0.38
CA VAL A 22 10.06 -9.48 0.22
C VAL A 22 11.27 -9.04 1.05
N THR A 23 11.57 -7.74 1.07
CA THR A 23 12.69 -7.19 1.85
C THR A 23 12.45 -7.38 3.35
N PHE A 24 11.22 -7.14 3.81
CA PHE A 24 10.82 -7.40 5.19
C PHE A 24 10.93 -8.89 5.55
N GLU A 25 10.46 -9.79 4.68
CA GLU A 25 10.58 -11.23 4.89
C GLU A 25 12.04 -11.68 5.03
N HIS A 26 12.95 -11.14 4.21
CA HIS A 26 14.38 -11.42 4.35
C HIS A 26 14.96 -10.94 5.68
N PHE A 27 14.53 -9.76 6.15
CA PHE A 27 14.94 -9.25 7.45
C PHE A 27 14.44 -10.15 8.58
N THR A 28 13.17 -10.55 8.56
CA THR A 28 12.61 -11.42 9.61
C THR A 28 13.26 -12.81 9.61
N ARG A 29 13.52 -13.40 8.44
CA ARG A 29 14.26 -14.67 8.36
C ARG A 29 15.68 -14.55 8.92
N ALA A 30 16.37 -13.43 8.66
CA ALA A 30 17.70 -13.21 9.25
C ALA A 30 17.64 -13.12 10.79
N GLY A 31 16.63 -12.44 11.35
CA GLY A 31 16.41 -12.40 12.79
C GLY A 31 16.14 -13.79 13.39
N GLY A 32 15.30 -14.60 12.74
CA GLY A 32 15.06 -16.00 13.12
C GLY A 32 16.34 -16.84 13.11
N ALA A 33 17.15 -16.68 12.06
CA ALA A 33 18.41 -17.39 11.92
C ALA A 33 19.37 -17.10 13.08
N GLN A 34 19.47 -15.84 13.51
CA GLN A 34 20.27 -15.48 14.68
C GLN A 34 19.80 -16.19 15.95
N SER A 35 18.49 -16.31 16.13
CA SER A 35 17.91 -17.02 17.28
C SER A 35 18.31 -18.50 17.28
N TYR A 36 18.30 -19.16 16.11
CA TYR A 36 18.79 -20.54 15.98
C TYR A 36 20.28 -20.69 16.27
N LEU A 37 21.11 -19.70 15.87
CA LEU A 37 22.51 -19.69 16.25
C LEU A 37 22.65 -19.65 17.78
N GLN A 38 21.97 -18.74 18.46
CA GLN A 38 22.03 -18.64 19.93
C GLN A 38 21.54 -19.90 20.63
N GLN A 39 20.42 -20.48 20.17
CA GLN A 39 19.93 -21.76 20.68
C GLN A 39 20.97 -22.88 20.53
N SER A 40 21.68 -22.92 19.40
CA SER A 40 22.76 -23.88 19.18
C SER A 40 23.93 -23.68 20.16
N LEU A 41 24.25 -22.42 20.52
CA LEU A 41 25.28 -22.11 21.52
C LEU A 41 24.87 -22.57 22.92
N VAL A 42 23.61 -22.31 23.30
CA VAL A 42 23.05 -22.78 24.58
C VAL A 42 23.02 -24.30 24.64
N ALA A 43 22.58 -24.99 23.58
CA ALA A 43 22.56 -26.45 23.51
C ALA A 43 23.96 -27.05 23.59
N ALA A 44 24.94 -26.48 22.89
CA ALA A 44 26.34 -26.91 22.98
C ALA A 44 26.90 -26.75 24.39
N ARG A 45 26.59 -25.65 25.07
CA ARG A 45 27.05 -25.42 26.44
C ARG A 45 26.33 -26.33 27.44
N ALA A 46 25.03 -26.54 27.29
CA ALA A 46 24.24 -27.53 28.05
C ALA A 46 24.83 -28.94 27.93
N LEU A 47 25.18 -29.35 26.71
CA LEU A 47 25.82 -30.64 26.46
C LEU A 47 27.18 -30.75 27.16
N ASP A 48 28.03 -29.72 27.07
CA ASP A 48 29.32 -29.68 27.77
C ASP A 48 29.17 -29.77 29.30
N GLN A 49 28.19 -29.08 29.89
CA GLN A 49 27.93 -29.17 31.34
C GLN A 49 27.37 -30.53 31.77
N ALA A 50 26.44 -31.09 30.99
CA ALA A 50 25.87 -32.41 31.23
C ALA A 50 26.95 -33.51 31.23
N GLN A 51 27.91 -33.43 30.32
CA GLN A 51 29.03 -34.39 30.25
C GLN A 51 30.01 -34.28 31.42
N ARG A 52 30.19 -33.08 31.96
CA ARG A 52 31.00 -32.86 33.17
C ARG A 52 30.31 -33.36 34.44
N GLY A 53 29.03 -33.73 34.35
CA GLY A 53 28.20 -34.05 35.52
C GLY A 53 27.85 -32.81 36.34
N ASN A 54 27.95 -31.62 35.74
CA ASN A 54 27.54 -30.37 36.37
C ASN A 54 26.06 -30.13 36.09
N GLY A 55 25.23 -30.12 37.14
CA GLY A 55 23.79 -29.87 37.03
C GLY A 55 22.97 -30.68 38.02
N ASN A 56 21.66 -30.48 37.99
CA ASN A 56 20.70 -31.25 38.78
C ASN A 56 19.76 -32.04 37.87
N ASN A 57 18.95 -32.92 38.48
CA ASN A 57 17.91 -33.71 37.79
C ASN A 57 16.81 -32.88 37.10
N ARG A 58 16.87 -31.54 37.14
CA ARG A 58 15.89 -30.62 36.56
C ARG A 58 16.47 -29.73 35.44
N THR A 59 17.79 -29.62 35.33
CA THR A 59 18.46 -28.77 34.33
C THR A 59 19.29 -29.63 33.39
N TYR A 60 20.31 -30.29 33.94
CA TYR A 60 21.26 -31.10 33.17
C TYR A 60 21.48 -32.43 33.86
N THR A 61 21.13 -33.51 33.18
CA THR A 61 21.65 -34.83 33.51
C THR A 61 22.44 -35.38 32.34
N PHE A 62 23.33 -36.33 32.62
CA PHE A 62 24.01 -37.06 31.55
C PHE A 62 23.02 -37.78 30.61
N ALA A 63 21.85 -38.18 31.11
CA ALA A 63 20.81 -38.80 30.31
C ALA A 63 20.24 -37.86 29.25
N ASP A 64 20.34 -36.54 29.45
CA ASP A 64 19.85 -35.51 28.52
C ASP A 64 20.90 -35.17 27.44
N SER A 65 22.10 -35.76 27.48
CA SER A 65 23.17 -35.47 26.53
C SER A 65 22.82 -35.82 25.08
N GLU A 66 22.03 -36.86 24.85
CA GLU A 66 21.54 -37.21 23.51
C GLU A 66 20.59 -36.11 22.98
N THR A 67 19.64 -35.67 23.81
CA THR A 67 18.70 -34.60 23.49
C THR A 67 19.44 -33.29 23.15
N PHE A 68 20.40 -32.86 23.97
CA PHE A 68 21.14 -31.63 23.69
C PHE A 68 22.00 -31.74 22.42
N ALA A 69 22.52 -32.92 22.10
CA ALA A 69 23.27 -33.14 20.87
C ALA A 69 22.33 -33.07 19.64
N ASP A 70 21.14 -33.67 19.73
CA ASP A 70 20.10 -33.57 18.70
C ASP A 70 19.64 -32.12 18.50
N ASP A 71 19.34 -31.40 19.58
CA ASP A 71 18.93 -29.99 19.56
C ASP A 71 20.00 -29.10 18.92
N LEU A 72 21.27 -29.30 19.31
CA LEU A 72 22.41 -28.61 18.72
C LEU A 72 22.45 -28.79 17.19
N LEU A 73 22.33 -30.04 16.72
CA LEU A 73 22.35 -30.32 15.28
C LEU A 73 21.10 -29.76 14.58
N HIS A 74 19.94 -29.86 15.24
CA HIS A 74 18.67 -29.34 14.74
C HIS A 74 18.75 -27.83 14.52
N TYR A 75 19.11 -27.05 15.54
CA TYR A 75 19.20 -25.59 15.43
C TYR A 75 20.31 -25.15 14.46
N ALA A 76 21.46 -25.83 14.46
CA ALA A 76 22.50 -25.53 13.47
C ALA A 76 22.06 -25.84 12.02
N SER A 77 21.17 -26.82 11.83
CA SER A 77 20.59 -27.13 10.52
C SER A 77 19.58 -26.08 10.07
N GLN A 78 18.70 -25.61 10.97
CA GLN A 78 17.76 -24.52 10.71
C GLN A 78 18.51 -23.22 10.36
N TYR A 79 19.56 -22.89 11.14
CA TYR A 79 20.42 -21.75 10.87
C TYR A 79 21.05 -21.79 9.45
N ARG A 80 21.43 -22.99 8.99
CA ARG A 80 21.97 -23.23 7.63
C ARG A 80 20.93 -23.10 6.54
N GLU A 81 19.70 -23.53 6.77
CA GLU A 81 18.63 -23.42 5.77
C GLU A 81 18.21 -21.97 5.54
N GLU A 82 18.29 -21.13 6.57
CA GLU A 82 17.92 -19.72 6.47
C GLU A 82 19.03 -18.82 5.92
N ASN A 83 20.31 -19.22 6.02
CA ASN A 83 21.45 -18.40 5.57
C ASN A 83 22.41 -19.15 4.64
N ASN A 84 22.77 -18.52 3.51
CA ASN A 84 23.64 -19.10 2.47
C ASN A 84 25.15 -18.73 2.59
N GLN A 85 25.67 -18.37 3.77
CA GLN A 85 27.08 -17.94 3.90
C GLN A 85 28.05 -19.05 4.37
N ASP A 86 29.35 -18.89 4.04
CA ASP A 86 30.45 -19.81 4.42
C ASP A 86 30.55 -20.01 5.95
N LEU A 87 30.31 -18.95 6.71
CA LEU A 87 30.38 -18.98 8.18
C LEU A 87 29.38 -19.98 8.78
N ILE A 88 28.16 -20.06 8.22
CA ILE A 88 27.14 -21.00 8.71
C ILE A 88 27.55 -22.44 8.44
N THR A 89 28.26 -22.68 7.33
CA THR A 89 28.79 -24.02 7.06
C THR A 89 29.77 -24.45 8.16
N ARG A 90 30.57 -23.52 8.71
CA ARG A 90 31.51 -23.83 9.81
C ARG A 90 30.80 -24.12 11.12
N VAL A 91 29.77 -23.34 11.45
CA VAL A 91 28.90 -23.57 12.63
C VAL A 91 28.25 -24.95 12.52
N TYR A 92 27.61 -25.24 11.38
CA TYR A 92 26.96 -26.53 11.13
C TYR A 92 27.93 -27.71 11.15
N VAL A 93 29.10 -27.59 10.51
CA VAL A 93 30.12 -28.65 10.52
C VAL A 93 30.64 -28.90 11.93
N SER A 94 30.77 -27.86 12.75
CA SER A 94 31.22 -28.00 14.13
C SER A 94 30.15 -28.60 15.04
N ALA A 95 28.89 -28.16 14.92
CA ALA A 95 27.75 -28.78 15.58
C ALA A 95 27.63 -30.27 15.23
N LYS A 96 27.76 -30.62 13.94
CA LYS A 96 27.78 -32.01 13.47
C LYS A 96 28.98 -32.79 14.02
N GLY A 97 30.15 -32.16 14.10
CA GLY A 97 31.35 -32.76 14.69
C GLY A 97 31.14 -33.10 16.17
N ILE A 98 30.51 -32.22 16.93
CA ILE A 98 30.14 -32.46 18.33
C ILE A 98 29.13 -33.60 18.41
N PHE A 99 28.04 -33.54 17.66
CA PHE A 99 27.00 -34.57 17.61
C PHE A 99 27.55 -35.98 17.31
N GLN A 100 28.54 -36.09 16.43
CA GLN A 100 29.11 -37.39 16.06
C GLN A 100 30.10 -37.95 17.08
N ASN A 101 30.72 -37.10 17.91
CA ASN A 101 31.85 -37.50 18.75
C ASN A 101 31.62 -37.33 20.27
N TYR A 102 30.51 -36.73 20.70
CA TYR A 102 30.28 -36.39 22.12
C TYR A 102 30.42 -37.60 23.05
N LEU A 103 29.88 -38.77 22.69
CA LEU A 103 30.01 -40.00 23.50
C LEU A 103 31.46 -40.49 23.60
N THR A 104 32.20 -40.41 22.50
CA THR A 104 33.61 -40.80 22.45
C THR A 104 34.45 -39.89 23.34
N TRP A 105 34.26 -38.57 23.25
CA TRP A 105 34.97 -37.60 24.09
C TRP A 105 34.65 -37.78 25.56
N HIS A 106 33.38 -38.03 25.91
CA HIS A 106 32.99 -38.33 27.28
C HIS A 106 33.71 -39.59 27.81
N SER A 107 33.76 -40.67 27.02
CA SER A 107 34.48 -41.91 27.42
C SER A 107 35.99 -41.71 27.60
N GLN A 108 36.56 -40.70 26.94
CA GLN A 108 37.97 -40.33 27.02
C GLN A 108 38.23 -39.24 28.08
N ASN A 109 37.18 -38.77 28.77
CA ASN A 109 37.24 -37.66 29.71
C ASN A 109 37.78 -36.36 29.08
N ILE A 110 37.42 -36.10 27.81
CA ILE A 110 37.71 -34.88 27.07
C ILE A 110 36.46 -34.00 27.10
N ASN A 111 36.57 -32.77 27.57
CA ASN A 111 35.44 -31.84 27.55
C ASN A 111 35.20 -31.31 26.14
N ILE A 112 33.93 -31.06 25.79
CA ILE A 112 33.58 -30.53 24.47
C ILE A 112 34.24 -29.17 24.23
N ALA A 113 34.27 -28.31 25.25
CA ALA A 113 34.90 -27.00 25.15
C ALA A 113 36.40 -27.04 24.79
N ASP A 114 37.10 -28.15 25.10
CA ASP A 114 38.53 -28.33 24.81
C ASP A 114 38.78 -28.90 23.40
N THR A 115 37.72 -29.22 22.66
CA THR A 115 37.81 -29.73 21.28
C THR A 115 37.79 -28.59 20.27
N PRO A 116 38.42 -28.73 19.09
CA PRO A 116 38.39 -27.68 18.07
C PRO A 116 36.97 -27.29 17.62
N HIS A 117 36.02 -28.23 17.65
CA HIS A 117 34.63 -27.96 17.30
C HIS A 117 33.89 -27.21 18.41
N GLY A 118 34.13 -27.57 19.67
CA GLY A 118 33.55 -26.87 20.81
C GLY A 118 34.15 -25.49 21.04
N GLU A 119 35.47 -25.34 20.90
CA GLU A 119 36.17 -24.04 20.97
C GLU A 119 35.62 -23.09 19.89
N LEU A 120 35.51 -23.55 18.64
CA LEU A 120 34.93 -22.74 17.57
C LEU A 120 33.49 -22.31 17.91
N LEU A 121 32.67 -23.23 18.40
CA LEU A 121 31.26 -22.93 18.65
C LEU A 121 31.08 -22.05 19.89
N LEU A 122 31.69 -22.39 21.02
CA LEU A 122 31.50 -21.71 22.30
C LEU A 122 32.27 -20.37 22.37
N GLU A 123 33.49 -20.31 21.85
CA GLU A 123 34.29 -19.07 21.88
C GLU A 123 34.05 -18.21 20.65
N SER A 124 34.19 -18.78 19.45
CA SER A 124 34.02 -17.98 18.22
C SER A 124 32.55 -17.70 17.93
N GLY A 125 31.63 -18.61 18.24
CA GLY A 125 30.19 -18.39 18.06
C GLY A 125 29.68 -17.18 18.82
N ALA A 126 30.08 -17.00 20.08
CA ALA A 126 29.72 -15.83 20.86
C ALA A 126 30.31 -14.52 20.28
N SER A 127 31.51 -14.58 19.70
CA SER A 127 32.17 -13.41 19.09
C SER A 127 31.56 -12.97 17.75
N ILE A 128 30.81 -13.85 17.07
CA ILE A 128 30.16 -13.57 15.78
C ILE A 128 28.88 -12.74 15.94
N ILE A 129 28.24 -12.82 17.12
CA ILE A 129 26.95 -12.20 17.40
C ILE A 129 26.95 -10.68 17.11
N PRO A 130 27.92 -9.88 17.58
CA PRO A 130 27.93 -8.44 17.31
C PRO A 130 28.09 -8.09 15.83
N ASP A 131 28.89 -8.87 15.08
CA ASP A 131 29.06 -8.68 13.64
C ASP A 131 27.76 -9.00 12.89
N TYR A 132 27.02 -10.02 13.33
CA TYR A 132 25.72 -10.37 12.78
C TYR A 132 24.67 -9.28 13.04
N ASN A 133 24.67 -8.66 14.22
CA ASN A 133 23.80 -7.52 14.54
C ASN A 133 24.00 -6.37 13.55
N GLY A 134 25.24 -6.11 13.11
CA GLY A 134 25.50 -5.11 12.06
C GLY A 134 24.88 -5.46 10.70
N VAL A 135 24.71 -6.74 10.37
CA VAL A 135 23.99 -7.19 9.16
C VAL A 135 22.49 -6.99 9.32
N LEU A 136 21.93 -7.31 10.50
CA LEU A 136 20.52 -7.07 10.79
C LEU A 136 20.16 -5.59 10.75
N ASP A 137 20.99 -4.72 11.32
CA ASP A 137 20.82 -3.27 11.28
C ASP A 137 20.79 -2.77 9.83
N ALA A 138 21.70 -3.28 8.97
CA ALA A 138 21.73 -2.91 7.56
C ALA A 138 20.50 -3.41 6.79
N LEU A 139 19.98 -4.60 7.12
CA LEU A 139 18.74 -5.13 6.55
C LEU A 139 17.52 -4.34 7.02
N LEU A 140 17.49 -3.94 8.29
CA LEU A 140 16.46 -3.07 8.85
C LEU A 140 16.46 -1.71 8.16
N GLU A 141 17.62 -1.05 8.04
CA GLU A 141 17.76 0.24 7.36
C GLU A 141 17.30 0.13 5.89
N ALA A 142 17.63 -0.97 5.21
CA ALA A 142 17.13 -1.23 3.87
C ALA A 142 15.60 -1.36 3.84
N ALA A 143 15.00 -2.13 4.76
CA ALA A 143 13.56 -2.30 4.85
C ALA A 143 12.82 -0.98 5.17
N GLN A 144 13.34 -0.18 6.10
CA GLN A 144 12.84 1.16 6.43
C GLN A 144 12.95 2.09 5.22
N THR A 145 14.08 2.08 4.52
CA THR A 145 14.30 2.90 3.33
C THR A 145 13.33 2.55 2.20
N GLU A 146 13.08 1.26 1.94
CA GLU A 146 12.08 0.84 0.95
C GLU A 146 10.66 1.26 1.36
N THR A 147 10.33 1.14 2.65
CA THR A 147 9.05 1.62 3.20
C THR A 147 8.87 3.12 2.98
N ALA A 148 9.91 3.91 3.26
CA ALA A 148 9.90 5.36 3.05
C ALA A 148 9.75 5.73 1.57
N LYS A 149 10.36 4.98 0.66
CA LYS A 149 10.19 5.17 -0.80
C LYS A 149 8.75 4.93 -1.24
N VAL A 150 8.10 3.87 -0.76
CA VAL A 150 6.68 3.59 -1.08
C VAL A 150 5.79 4.73 -0.59
N SER A 151 6.04 5.22 0.62
CA SER A 151 5.33 6.37 1.20
C SER A 151 5.51 7.64 0.36
N MET A 152 6.74 7.93 -0.05
CA MET A 152 7.05 9.05 -0.95
C MET A 152 6.37 8.90 -2.32
N LEU A 153 6.37 7.69 -2.90
CA LEU A 153 5.70 7.41 -4.18
C LEU A 153 4.18 7.64 -4.09
N GLN A 154 3.54 7.20 -3.00
CA GLN A 154 2.12 7.45 -2.77
C GLN A 154 1.83 8.96 -2.69
N LEU A 155 2.66 9.73 -2.00
CA LEU A 155 2.51 11.19 -1.93
C LEU A 155 2.71 11.86 -3.30
N ILE A 156 3.71 11.42 -4.07
CA ILE A 156 3.94 11.92 -5.43
C ILE A 156 2.72 11.63 -6.32
N PHE A 157 2.17 10.41 -6.27
CA PHE A 157 0.97 10.06 -7.05
C PHE A 157 -0.28 10.79 -6.58
N LEU A 158 -0.43 11.04 -5.27
CA LEU A 158 -1.49 11.90 -4.74
C LEU A 158 -1.43 13.29 -5.38
N VAL A 159 -0.25 13.92 -5.43
CA VAL A 159 -0.09 15.27 -6.00
C VAL A 159 -0.26 15.26 -7.52
N LEU A 160 0.37 14.31 -8.22
CA LEU A 160 0.32 14.22 -9.67
C LEU A 160 -1.08 13.85 -10.17
N GLU A 161 -1.66 12.75 -9.68
CA GLU A 161 -2.95 12.28 -10.15
C GLU A 161 -4.09 13.07 -9.51
N GLY A 162 -4.08 13.20 -8.19
CA GLY A 162 -5.15 13.80 -7.40
C GLY A 162 -5.33 15.30 -7.66
N CYS A 163 -4.22 16.04 -7.83
CA CYS A 163 -4.26 17.50 -8.02
C CYS A 163 -3.93 17.94 -9.45
N PHE A 164 -2.80 17.52 -10.01
CA PHE A 164 -2.32 18.06 -11.30
C PHE A 164 -3.14 17.52 -12.48
N CYS A 165 -3.24 16.20 -12.65
CA CYS A 165 -3.95 15.58 -13.76
C CYS A 165 -5.44 15.92 -13.75
N THR A 166 -6.08 15.90 -12.59
CA THR A 166 -7.50 16.28 -12.43
C THR A 166 -7.73 17.75 -12.78
N SER A 167 -6.87 18.66 -12.34
CA SER A 167 -6.95 20.10 -12.68
C SER A 167 -6.72 20.35 -14.17
N CYS A 168 -5.74 19.69 -14.79
CA CYS A 168 -5.50 19.77 -16.23
C CYS A 168 -6.70 19.24 -17.04
N VAL A 169 -7.27 18.10 -16.63
CA VAL A 169 -8.47 17.54 -17.28
C VAL A 169 -9.67 18.47 -17.09
N ALA A 170 -9.87 19.01 -15.89
CA ALA A 170 -10.95 19.96 -15.62
C ALA A 170 -10.81 21.23 -16.49
N PHE A 171 -9.60 21.81 -16.56
CA PHE A 171 -9.32 22.98 -17.39
C PHE A 171 -9.52 22.67 -18.88
N ALA A 172 -9.00 21.54 -19.36
CA ALA A 172 -9.18 21.10 -20.74
C ALA A 172 -10.65 20.88 -21.09
N LEU A 173 -11.44 20.27 -20.19
CA LEU A 173 -12.89 20.11 -20.38
C LEU A 173 -13.59 21.47 -20.43
N VAL A 174 -13.28 22.40 -19.53
CA VAL A 174 -13.85 23.75 -19.56
C VAL A 174 -13.47 24.49 -20.84
N TYR A 175 -12.22 24.38 -21.28
CA TYR A 175 -11.74 24.97 -22.52
C TYR A 175 -12.47 24.40 -23.74
N LEU A 176 -12.50 23.06 -23.89
CA LEU A 176 -13.18 22.39 -24.99
C LEU A 176 -14.68 22.72 -25.03
N LEU A 177 -15.34 22.77 -23.86
CA LEU A 177 -16.74 23.16 -23.76
C LEU A 177 -16.95 24.63 -24.13
N ARG A 178 -16.05 25.53 -23.73
CA ARG A 178 -16.10 26.94 -24.14
C ARG A 178 -15.93 27.10 -25.63
N THR A 179 -14.90 26.48 -26.22
CA THR A 179 -14.66 26.52 -27.67
C THR A 179 -15.82 25.90 -28.46
N ALA A 180 -16.35 24.76 -28.01
CA ALA A 180 -17.52 24.15 -28.64
C ALA A 180 -18.77 25.06 -28.54
N CYS A 181 -18.97 25.74 -27.40
CA CYS A 181 -20.02 26.73 -27.28
C CYS A 181 -19.77 27.92 -28.22
N ASP A 182 -18.56 28.47 -28.29
CA ASP A 182 -18.24 29.64 -29.12
C ASP A 182 -18.38 29.32 -30.61
N GLN A 183 -17.96 28.13 -31.06
CA GLN A 183 -18.21 27.65 -32.42
C GLN A 183 -19.71 27.57 -32.74
N ARG A 184 -20.52 27.08 -31.79
CA ARG A 184 -21.98 27.08 -31.95
C ARG A 184 -22.52 28.50 -32.01
N TYR A 185 -22.05 29.40 -31.14
CA TYR A 185 -22.46 30.80 -31.15
C TYR A 185 -22.15 31.46 -32.49
N GLN A 186 -20.93 31.30 -33.03
CA GLN A 186 -20.54 31.85 -34.33
C GLN A 186 -21.40 31.30 -35.47
N LEU A 187 -21.71 30.00 -35.45
CA LEU A 187 -22.60 29.39 -36.44
C LEU A 187 -24.03 29.91 -36.35
N TYR A 188 -24.55 30.19 -35.15
CA TYR A 188 -25.90 30.74 -34.98
C TYR A 188 -25.96 32.26 -35.17
N GLU A 189 -24.86 32.98 -34.94
CA GLU A 189 -24.79 34.44 -35.06
C GLU A 189 -25.06 34.90 -36.49
N THR A 190 -24.53 34.19 -37.49
CA THR A 190 -24.83 34.44 -38.91
C THR A 190 -26.31 34.26 -39.24
N PHE A 191 -27.00 33.32 -38.59
CA PHE A 191 -28.45 33.14 -38.77
C PHE A 191 -29.29 34.15 -37.99
N LEU A 192 -28.80 34.64 -36.85
CA LEU A 192 -29.50 35.63 -36.03
C LEU A 192 -29.41 37.04 -36.60
N SER A 193 -28.37 37.34 -37.37
CA SER A 193 -28.20 38.64 -38.03
C SER A 193 -29.17 38.84 -39.20
N ILE A 194 -29.77 37.77 -39.75
CA ILE A 194 -30.79 37.88 -40.79
C ILE A 194 -32.10 38.40 -40.18
N PRO A 195 -32.63 39.55 -40.63
CA PRO A 195 -33.87 40.10 -40.08
C PRO A 195 -35.01 39.09 -40.19
N VAL A 196 -35.76 38.91 -39.11
CA VAL A 196 -36.90 37.97 -39.05
C VAL A 196 -37.95 38.30 -40.12
N GLY A 197 -38.08 39.58 -40.48
CA GLY A 197 -38.97 40.02 -41.57
C GLY A 197 -38.53 39.50 -42.95
N LEU A 198 -37.22 39.47 -43.23
CA LEU A 198 -36.67 38.98 -44.50
C LEU A 198 -36.79 37.46 -44.60
N THR A 199 -36.46 36.74 -43.52
CA THR A 199 -36.62 35.27 -43.48
C THR A 199 -38.09 34.87 -43.58
N ARG A 200 -39.00 35.59 -42.92
CA ARG A 200 -40.44 35.32 -43.05
C ARG A 200 -40.96 35.63 -44.45
N ALA A 201 -40.50 36.73 -45.08
CA ALA A 201 -40.88 37.09 -46.44
C ALA A 201 -40.35 36.10 -47.49
N LEU A 202 -39.08 35.68 -47.38
CA LEU A 202 -38.49 34.67 -48.27
C LEU A 202 -39.14 33.29 -48.08
N ALA A 203 -39.40 32.88 -46.84
CA ALA A 203 -40.09 31.61 -46.55
C ALA A 203 -41.55 31.61 -47.03
N SER A 204 -42.25 32.76 -46.98
CA SER A 204 -43.58 32.89 -47.58
C SER A 204 -43.55 32.91 -49.12
N GLN A 205 -42.40 33.20 -49.74
CA GLN A 205 -42.25 33.27 -51.19
C GLN A 205 -41.80 31.93 -51.79
N THR A 206 -41.03 31.12 -51.06
CA THR A 206 -40.64 29.76 -51.47
C THR A 206 -41.74 28.72 -51.30
N THR A 207 -42.62 28.87 -50.30
CA THR A 207 -43.80 27.99 -50.14
C THR A 207 -44.81 28.13 -51.27
N HIS A 208 -44.86 29.29 -51.93
CA HIS A 208 -45.73 29.51 -53.09
C HIS A 208 -45.20 28.86 -54.40
N MET A 209 -43.93 28.45 -54.49
CA MET A 209 -43.38 27.85 -55.72
C MET A 209 -43.22 26.33 -55.69
N LEU A 210 -43.54 25.67 -54.56
CA LEU A 210 -43.46 24.20 -54.45
C LEU A 210 -44.83 23.52 -54.32
N ASP A 211 -45.91 24.26 -54.09
CA ASP A 211 -47.28 23.73 -54.00
C ASP A 211 -48.01 23.70 -55.36
N ASP A 212 -47.36 24.06 -56.48
CA ASP A 212 -47.98 24.14 -57.82
C ASP A 212 -47.54 23.02 -58.80
N ASP A 213 -46.77 22.00 -58.38
CA ASP A 213 -46.23 20.95 -59.27
C ASP A 213 -46.53 19.50 -58.79
N GLU A 214 -47.71 19.27 -58.20
CA GLU A 214 -48.29 17.92 -58.00
C GLU A 214 -49.59 17.79 -58.81
N SER A 215 -49.49 17.47 -60.11
CA SER A 215 -50.61 16.91 -60.88
C SER A 215 -50.12 15.96 -61.99
N ASP A 216 -50.69 14.76 -61.96
CA ASP A 216 -50.87 13.76 -63.03
C ASP A 216 -49.63 13.11 -63.67
N ASP A 217 -49.49 11.79 -63.46
CA ASP A 217 -49.65 10.81 -64.54
C ASP A 217 -49.75 9.38 -63.96
N GLU A 218 -50.92 8.76 -64.16
CA GLU A 218 -51.25 7.34 -63.92
C GLU A 218 -50.92 6.46 -65.15
N GLU A 219 -51.08 5.13 -64.96
CA GLU A 219 -51.18 4.02 -65.95
C GLU A 219 -49.86 3.32 -66.35
N GLU A 220 -49.62 2.07 -65.92
CA GLU A 220 -50.03 0.76 -66.53
C GLU A 220 -49.19 0.47 -67.82
N ASP A 221 -48.53 -0.66 -68.09
CA ASP A 221 -48.80 -2.09 -67.87
C ASP A 221 -47.54 -2.96 -68.13
N ASP A 222 -47.54 -4.14 -67.50
CA ASP A 222 -47.20 -5.51 -67.96
C ASP A 222 -45.90 -5.95 -68.71
N ASP A 223 -45.42 -7.07 -68.17
CA ASP A 223 -44.95 -8.33 -68.81
C ASP A 223 -43.47 -8.69 -69.07
N GLU A 224 -43.13 -9.83 -68.44
CA GLU A 224 -42.26 -10.96 -68.82
C GLU A 224 -40.85 -10.74 -69.41
N LYS A 225 -39.81 -11.29 -68.74
CA LYS A 225 -39.30 -12.67 -68.98
C LYS A 225 -37.82 -12.89 -68.52
N ALA A 226 -37.69 -13.80 -67.56
CA ALA A 226 -36.72 -14.90 -67.37
C ALA A 226 -35.16 -14.76 -67.40
N GLU A 227 -34.59 -15.59 -66.50
CA GLU A 227 -33.26 -16.26 -66.48
C GLU A 227 -32.04 -15.46 -65.97
N ALA A 228 -31.09 -15.97 -65.16
CA ALA A 228 -30.88 -17.24 -64.46
C ALA A 228 -29.66 -17.11 -63.49
N GLY A 229 -29.56 -18.01 -62.49
CA GLY A 229 -28.32 -18.37 -61.76
C GLY A 229 -28.37 -18.16 -60.23
N SER A 230 -28.72 -19.16 -59.40
CA SER A 230 -27.87 -20.26 -58.84
C SER A 230 -26.92 -19.77 -57.72
N GLY A 231 -26.89 -20.25 -56.46
CA GLY A 231 -27.54 -21.35 -55.71
C GLY A 231 -27.47 -21.05 -54.17
N GLY A 232 -28.34 -21.58 -53.29
CA GLY A 232 -28.31 -22.90 -52.62
C GLY A 232 -27.37 -22.90 -51.38
N ALA A 233 -27.66 -23.35 -50.15
CA ALA A 233 -28.73 -24.05 -49.41
C ALA A 233 -28.41 -23.90 -47.89
N GLY A 234 -29.27 -24.08 -46.87
CA GLY A 234 -30.66 -24.51 -46.79
C GLY A 234 -31.20 -24.59 -45.35
N SER A 235 -32.52 -24.92 -45.28
CA SER A 235 -33.28 -25.72 -44.29
C SER A 235 -33.35 -25.30 -42.79
N GLY A 236 -34.52 -25.22 -42.12
CA GLY A 236 -35.90 -25.50 -42.53
C GLY A 236 -36.95 -25.39 -41.40
N ALA A 237 -38.23 -25.41 -41.83
CA ALA A 237 -39.50 -25.79 -41.16
C ALA A 237 -40.00 -25.01 -39.90
N GLY A 238 -41.25 -24.54 -39.77
CA GLY A 238 -42.44 -24.59 -40.63
C GLY A 238 -43.70 -24.05 -39.90
N ALA A 239 -44.60 -23.40 -40.68
CA ALA A 239 -46.09 -23.25 -40.63
C ALA A 239 -46.83 -22.94 -39.29
N ALA A 240 -47.92 -22.15 -39.22
CA ALA A 240 -49.00 -21.87 -40.18
C ALA A 240 -49.80 -20.56 -39.89
N SER A 241 -50.42 -20.02 -40.96
CA SER A 241 -51.60 -19.12 -41.17
C SER A 241 -52.27 -18.33 -40.03
N GLY A 242 -52.83 -17.12 -40.22
CA GLY A 242 -53.09 -16.36 -41.45
C GLY A 242 -53.75 -14.98 -41.25
N ALA A 243 -53.62 -14.17 -42.31
CA ALA A 243 -54.49 -13.16 -42.94
C ALA A 243 -55.28 -12.05 -42.18
N LEU A 244 -55.13 -10.83 -42.75
CA LEU A 244 -56.08 -9.71 -42.98
C LEU A 244 -55.99 -8.40 -42.14
N VAL A 245 -55.53 -7.35 -42.87
CA VAL A 245 -56.12 -6.00 -43.07
C VAL A 245 -55.96 -4.89 -42.02
N SER A 246 -55.13 -3.93 -42.43
CA SER A 246 -55.18 -2.45 -42.42
C SER A 246 -55.85 -1.61 -41.31
N SER A 247 -55.26 -0.42 -41.17
CA SER A 247 -55.82 0.86 -40.68
C SER A 247 -55.43 1.27 -39.26
N LYS A 248 -54.47 2.21 -39.16
CA LYS A 248 -54.06 2.88 -37.92
C LYS A 248 -54.58 4.32 -37.94
N ARG A 249 -55.74 4.52 -37.30
CA ARG A 249 -56.34 5.83 -37.02
C ARG A 249 -55.55 6.61 -35.97
N ARG A 250 -55.48 7.93 -36.21
CA ARG A 250 -55.28 8.99 -35.21
C ARG A 250 -56.39 8.92 -34.15
N ALA A 251 -56.05 9.13 -32.88
CA ALA A 251 -57.01 9.38 -31.81
C ALA A 251 -57.00 10.87 -31.45
N LEU A 252 -58.19 11.47 -31.57
CA LEU A 252 -58.60 12.81 -31.18
C LEU A 252 -59.41 12.68 -29.87
N PHE A 253 -59.44 13.75 -29.08
CA PHE A 253 -60.20 13.96 -27.85
C PHE A 253 -61.73 14.04 -28.08
N ASP A 254 -62.49 13.62 -27.06
CA ASP A 254 -63.86 14.04 -26.64
C ASP A 254 -64.10 13.31 -25.27
N GLU A 255 -64.33 13.93 -24.10
CA GLU A 255 -65.49 14.74 -23.61
C GLU A 255 -66.83 14.09 -23.98
N ASP A 256 -67.58 13.46 -23.05
CA ASP A 256 -68.53 14.02 -22.06
C ASP A 256 -69.33 12.82 -21.46
N PRO A 257 -70.49 12.95 -20.78
CA PRO A 257 -70.84 13.62 -19.52
C PRO A 257 -71.64 12.69 -18.55
N ASP A 258 -72.31 13.29 -17.57
CA ASP A 258 -73.10 12.77 -16.44
C ASP A 258 -74.21 11.73 -16.74
N GLU A 259 -74.54 10.84 -15.78
CA GLU A 259 -75.77 10.88 -14.94
C GLU A 259 -76.09 9.58 -14.14
N GLU A 260 -76.62 9.82 -12.92
CA GLU A 260 -77.58 9.07 -12.09
C GLU A 260 -77.30 7.70 -11.43
N GLY A 261 -77.47 7.69 -10.09
CA GLY A 261 -78.27 6.66 -9.40
C GLY A 261 -77.74 6.12 -8.07
N ALA A 262 -78.24 6.67 -6.94
CA ALA A 262 -78.56 6.05 -5.62
C ALA A 262 -77.50 5.17 -4.89
N GLU A 263 -77.32 5.12 -3.56
CA GLU A 263 -78.09 5.51 -2.37
C GLU A 263 -77.19 5.34 -1.11
N ALA A 264 -77.60 5.95 0.01
CA ALA A 264 -77.27 5.65 1.42
C ALA A 264 -75.89 6.07 2.03
N GLY A 265 -75.95 7.06 2.94
CA GLY A 265 -74.88 7.45 3.90
C GLY A 265 -74.84 6.56 5.16
N PRO A 266 -74.48 7.05 6.38
CA PRO A 266 -74.00 8.39 6.74
C PRO A 266 -72.80 8.42 7.74
N GLY A 267 -72.30 9.62 8.05
CA GLY A 267 -71.54 9.95 9.28
C GLY A 267 -70.05 10.19 9.07
N ALA A 268 -69.36 11.17 9.66
CA ALA A 268 -69.74 12.31 10.49
C ALA A 268 -68.55 13.30 10.46
N LYS A 269 -68.82 14.58 10.24
CA LYS A 269 -67.92 15.73 10.55
C LYS A 269 -67.86 15.89 12.09
N PRO A 270 -66.84 16.51 12.73
CA PRO A 270 -66.56 17.97 12.65
C PRO A 270 -65.06 18.29 12.59
N GLY A 271 -64.59 19.42 12.04
CA GLY A 271 -64.72 20.79 12.58
C GLY A 271 -63.30 21.27 12.96
N LYS A 272 -62.71 22.22 12.23
CA LYS A 272 -62.77 23.68 12.46
C LYS A 272 -61.89 24.15 13.65
N GLY A 273 -60.96 25.06 13.34
CA GLY A 273 -60.25 25.92 14.30
C GLY A 273 -58.72 25.85 14.08
N GLY A 274 -57.97 26.92 13.85
CA GLY A 274 -58.21 28.34 14.01
C GLY A 274 -57.23 28.94 15.03
N LYS A 275 -56.35 29.82 14.53
CA LYS A 275 -55.74 31.00 15.19
C LYS A 275 -54.78 30.87 16.39
N GLY A 276 -53.80 31.79 16.36
CA GLY A 276 -53.12 32.44 17.51
C GLY A 276 -51.75 31.85 17.81
N LYS A 277 -50.59 32.52 17.67
CA LYS A 277 -50.09 33.88 17.98
C LYS A 277 -49.96 34.18 19.49
N ALA A 278 -48.79 34.73 19.83
CA ALA A 278 -48.28 35.33 21.08
C ALA A 278 -47.37 34.38 21.90
N ASP A 279 -46.07 34.63 22.15
CA ASP A 279 -45.27 35.82 22.51
C ASP A 279 -45.11 36.01 24.03
N GLY A 280 -43.87 36.34 24.45
CA GLY A 280 -43.41 36.70 25.80
C GLY A 280 -43.25 35.54 26.81
N GLY A 281 -42.25 35.48 27.69
CA GLY A 281 -41.22 36.42 28.11
C GLY A 281 -40.73 36.07 29.54
N GLU A 282 -39.43 36.29 29.77
CA GLU A 282 -38.73 36.66 31.03
C GLU A 282 -38.66 35.76 32.30
N ASP A 283 -37.39 35.52 32.67
CA ASP A 283 -36.71 35.69 33.97
C ASP A 283 -36.96 34.80 35.22
N SER A 284 -35.96 33.94 35.50
CA SER A 284 -35.10 33.79 36.73
C SER A 284 -35.71 33.75 38.16
N PRO A 285 -34.98 33.30 39.23
CA PRO A 285 -33.79 32.44 39.35
C PRO A 285 -33.82 31.38 40.51
N ARG A 286 -32.77 30.53 40.57
CA ARG A 286 -32.14 29.83 41.73
C ARG A 286 -32.99 29.02 42.74
N LYS A 287 -32.66 27.72 42.87
CA LYS A 287 -32.19 27.05 44.11
C LYS A 287 -31.71 25.61 43.87
N LEU A 288 -30.48 25.31 44.32
CA LEU A 288 -29.92 23.98 44.63
C LEU A 288 -30.56 23.43 45.95
N PRO A 289 -30.18 22.25 46.48
CA PRO A 289 -30.01 20.92 45.86
C PRO A 289 -30.68 19.81 46.72
N THR A 290 -31.05 18.66 46.16
CA THR A 290 -31.23 17.43 46.96
C THR A 290 -30.95 16.16 46.17
N ASP A 291 -29.82 15.56 46.53
CA ASP A 291 -29.53 14.14 46.69
C ASP A 291 -30.74 13.18 46.75
N LYS A 292 -30.73 12.15 45.88
CA LYS A 292 -30.82 10.72 46.26
C LYS A 292 -31.22 9.81 45.10
N SER A 293 -30.35 8.83 44.88
CA SER A 293 -30.67 7.40 44.75
C SER A 293 -31.27 6.84 43.46
N ARG A 294 -30.77 5.63 43.18
CA ARG A 294 -31.37 4.51 42.43
C ARG A 294 -31.40 4.62 40.91
N GLY A 295 -30.89 3.55 40.30
CA GLY A 295 -31.59 2.97 39.15
C GLY A 295 -30.68 2.46 38.06
N ARG A 296 -30.03 1.32 38.31
CA ARG A 296 -29.62 0.38 37.28
C ARG A 296 -30.84 0.11 36.39
N ARG A 297 -30.88 0.69 35.18
CA ARG A 297 -31.84 0.36 34.13
C ARG A 297 -31.07 -0.16 32.93
N GLN A 298 -31.36 -1.42 32.60
CA GLN A 298 -31.08 -2.00 31.30
C GLN A 298 -31.76 -1.14 30.22
N PRO A 299 -31.12 -0.91 29.06
CA PRO A 299 -31.84 -0.47 27.89
C PRO A 299 -32.60 -1.68 27.32
N SER A 300 -33.92 -1.66 27.48
CA SER A 300 -34.82 -2.44 26.63
C SER A 300 -34.63 -1.96 25.18
N MET A 301 -34.26 -2.88 24.30
CA MET A 301 -34.32 -2.67 22.85
C MET A 301 -35.79 -2.59 22.45
N ASP A 302 -36.33 -1.37 22.43
CA ASP A 302 -37.52 -1.06 21.64
C ASP A 302 -37.12 -1.07 20.17
N LEU A 303 -37.74 -1.99 19.44
CA LEU A 303 -37.61 -2.15 17.99
C LEU A 303 -38.25 -0.93 17.31
N GLN A 304 -37.47 0.14 17.22
CA GLN A 304 -37.85 1.38 16.54
C GLN A 304 -37.75 1.13 15.03
N ALA A 305 -38.91 1.11 14.36
CA ALA A 305 -38.99 0.98 12.92
C ALA A 305 -38.06 2.01 12.22
N PRO A 306 -37.30 1.60 11.19
CA PRO A 306 -36.36 2.49 10.53
C PRO A 306 -37.10 3.70 9.95
N PRO A 307 -36.52 4.92 10.06
CA PRO A 307 -37.11 6.09 9.43
C PRO A 307 -37.18 5.80 7.93
N GLN A 308 -38.42 5.84 7.42
CA GLN A 308 -38.76 5.66 6.02
C GLN A 308 -37.86 6.56 5.17
N GLU A 309 -36.84 5.96 4.54
CA GLU A 309 -35.89 6.64 3.67
C GLU A 309 -36.66 7.37 2.58
N ARG A 310 -36.82 8.68 2.74
CA ARG A 310 -37.22 9.58 1.67
C ARG A 310 -36.08 9.62 0.67
N SER A 311 -36.10 8.64 -0.23
CA SER A 311 -35.32 8.48 -1.46
C SER A 311 -34.60 9.76 -1.88
N TRP A 312 -33.30 9.84 -1.58
CA TRP A 312 -32.43 10.93 -2.00
C TRP A 312 -32.40 11.08 -3.55
N PHE A 313 -32.78 10.01 -4.27
CA PHE A 313 -32.91 9.99 -5.73
C PHE A 313 -34.02 10.94 -6.23
N SER A 314 -34.95 11.37 -5.37
CA SER A 314 -35.95 12.37 -5.75
C SER A 314 -35.35 13.76 -6.01
N LYS A 315 -34.18 14.09 -5.40
CA LYS A 315 -33.44 15.34 -5.67
C LYS A 315 -32.61 15.28 -6.97
N LEU A 316 -32.33 14.09 -7.49
CA LEU A 316 -31.70 13.90 -8.81
C LEU A 316 -32.66 14.21 -9.99
N ARG A 317 -33.94 14.54 -9.74
CA ARG A 317 -34.86 15.08 -10.76
C ARG A 317 -34.46 16.45 -11.31
N PHE A 318 -33.44 17.11 -10.74
CA PHE A 318 -32.92 18.38 -11.28
C PHE A 318 -32.41 18.27 -12.74
N TRP A 319 -32.07 17.07 -13.20
CA TRP A 319 -31.58 16.84 -14.57
C TRP A 319 -32.68 16.71 -15.64
N ARG A 320 -33.97 16.60 -15.28
CA ARG A 320 -35.07 16.38 -16.25
C ARG A 320 -35.99 17.57 -16.54
N SER A 321 -35.78 18.73 -15.93
CA SER A 321 -36.63 19.91 -16.18
C SER A 321 -36.20 20.68 -17.43
N ASN A 322 -36.59 20.19 -18.60
CA ASN A 322 -36.62 20.94 -19.86
C ASN A 322 -38.05 21.50 -20.10
N SER A 323 -38.62 22.20 -19.12
CA SER A 323 -39.89 22.91 -19.33
C SER A 323 -39.60 24.24 -20.04
N VAL A 324 -39.87 24.29 -21.34
CA VAL A 324 -39.86 25.54 -22.12
C VAL A 324 -41.12 26.31 -21.71
N ALA A 325 -40.97 27.27 -20.78
CA ALA A 325 -42.03 28.22 -20.52
C ALA A 325 -42.11 29.20 -21.70
N PRO A 326 -43.29 29.48 -22.28
CA PRO A 326 -43.44 30.46 -23.35
C PRO A 326 -43.09 31.85 -22.81
N ALA A 327 -42.06 32.47 -23.40
CA ALA A 327 -41.66 33.83 -23.04
C ALA A 327 -42.61 34.86 -23.69
N PRO A 328 -43.00 35.93 -22.97
CA PRO A 328 -43.86 36.98 -23.50
C PRO A 328 -43.21 37.70 -24.70
N ALA A 329 -44.05 38.05 -25.68
CA ALA A 329 -43.66 38.57 -26.98
C ALA A 329 -43.24 40.04 -26.93
N ALA A 330 -41.98 40.34 -26.58
CA ALA A 330 -41.27 41.55 -27.00
C ALA A 330 -39.81 41.55 -26.50
N SER A 331 -38.91 42.07 -27.34
CA SER A 331 -37.49 42.39 -27.13
C SER A 331 -36.48 41.23 -27.32
N HIS A 332 -35.53 41.47 -28.24
CA HIS A 332 -34.26 40.77 -28.55
C HIS A 332 -34.14 39.26 -28.27
N ARG A 333 -33.93 38.47 -29.33
CA ARG A 333 -33.52 37.05 -29.23
C ARG A 333 -32.13 36.96 -28.61
N GLU A 334 -32.04 36.60 -27.33
CA GLU A 334 -30.76 36.36 -26.64
C GLU A 334 -30.53 34.86 -26.43
N LEU A 335 -29.40 34.33 -26.91
CA LEU A 335 -29.00 32.94 -26.63
C LEU A 335 -28.38 32.83 -25.22
N LYS A 336 -29.15 32.33 -24.27
CA LYS A 336 -28.63 32.02 -22.93
C LYS A 336 -27.68 30.82 -22.96
N ARG A 337 -26.43 31.02 -22.55
CA ARG A 337 -25.40 29.96 -22.47
C ARG A 337 -25.83 28.90 -21.44
N ASN A 338 -26.07 27.68 -21.88
CA ASN A 338 -26.49 26.59 -20.98
C ASN A 338 -25.29 26.06 -20.18
N SER A 339 -25.03 26.65 -19.01
CA SER A 339 -23.91 26.29 -18.13
C SER A 339 -24.10 24.97 -17.38
N ARG A 340 -25.32 24.41 -17.32
CA ARG A 340 -25.63 23.22 -16.51
C ARG A 340 -24.81 21.98 -16.90
N ILE A 341 -24.56 21.79 -18.20
CA ILE A 341 -23.79 20.65 -18.71
C ILE A 341 -22.33 20.75 -18.25
N VAL A 342 -21.76 21.96 -18.27
CA VAL A 342 -20.38 22.22 -17.82
C VAL A 342 -20.23 21.90 -16.34
N TYR A 343 -21.17 22.35 -15.51
CA TYR A 343 -21.17 22.01 -14.08
C TYR A 343 -21.31 20.50 -13.86
N GLY A 344 -22.17 19.81 -14.63
CA GLY A 344 -22.30 18.35 -14.56
C GLY A 344 -20.99 17.61 -14.88
N MET A 345 -20.28 18.02 -15.94
CA MET A 345 -18.97 17.45 -16.28
C MET A 345 -17.93 17.71 -15.19
N LEU A 346 -17.88 18.94 -14.68
CA LEU A 346 -16.95 19.32 -13.62
C LEU A 346 -17.22 18.55 -12.31
N THR A 347 -18.50 18.31 -11.97
CA THR A 347 -18.84 17.53 -10.77
C THR A 347 -18.29 16.11 -10.82
N ILE A 348 -18.34 15.43 -11.97
CA ILE A 348 -17.80 14.07 -12.10
C ILE A 348 -16.28 14.07 -11.97
N THR A 349 -15.59 15.00 -12.62
CA THR A 349 -14.13 15.15 -12.47
C THR A 349 -13.74 15.49 -11.04
N GLY A 350 -14.53 16.34 -10.36
CA GLY A 350 -14.36 16.66 -8.95
C GLY A 350 -14.53 15.43 -8.06
N THR A 351 -15.58 14.63 -8.28
CA THR A 351 -15.78 13.38 -7.50
C THR A 351 -14.63 12.38 -7.69
N TYR A 352 -14.08 12.27 -8.91
CA TYR A 352 -12.92 11.42 -9.19
C TYR A 352 -11.69 11.88 -8.40
N SER A 353 -11.40 13.18 -8.39
CA SER A 353 -10.29 13.77 -7.62
C SER A 353 -10.45 13.55 -6.11
N VAL A 354 -11.65 13.80 -5.57
CA VAL A 354 -11.93 13.60 -4.14
C VAL A 354 -11.72 12.15 -3.71
N LEU A 355 -12.15 11.16 -4.53
CA LEU A 355 -11.94 9.75 -4.23
C LEU A 355 -10.45 9.39 -4.15
N ILE A 356 -9.65 9.85 -5.11
CA ILE A 356 -8.20 9.62 -5.09
C ILE A 356 -7.58 10.24 -3.85
N ILE A 357 -7.86 11.51 -3.58
CA ILE A 357 -7.27 12.21 -2.44
C ILE A 357 -7.60 11.48 -1.14
N LEU A 358 -8.87 11.11 -0.94
CA LEU A 358 -9.31 10.41 0.26
C LEU A 358 -8.60 9.06 0.43
N PHE A 359 -8.61 8.20 -0.59
CA PHE A 359 -8.02 6.86 -0.46
C PHE A 359 -6.51 6.90 -0.34
N TYR A 360 -5.81 7.74 -1.11
CA TYR A 360 -4.36 7.89 -0.97
C TYR A 360 -3.98 8.46 0.39
N SER A 361 -4.74 9.41 0.95
CA SER A 361 -4.50 9.91 2.31
C SER A 361 -4.69 8.84 3.38
N ILE A 362 -5.72 7.98 3.26
CA ILE A 362 -5.93 6.85 4.18
C ILE A 362 -4.80 5.83 4.03
N CYS A 363 -4.45 5.43 2.80
CA CYS A 363 -3.34 4.52 2.53
C CYS A 363 -2.02 5.05 3.11
N TYR A 364 -1.75 6.34 2.94
CA TYR A 364 -0.55 6.99 3.48
C TYR A 364 -0.54 6.97 5.01
N ALA A 365 -1.67 7.26 5.66
CA ALA A 365 -1.77 7.20 7.12
C ALA A 365 -1.48 5.79 7.66
N ILE A 366 -2.03 4.75 7.04
CA ILE A 366 -1.76 3.35 7.41
C ILE A 366 -0.28 2.98 7.13
N LEU A 367 0.29 3.47 6.03
CA LEU A 367 1.69 3.17 5.69
C LEU A 367 2.69 3.89 6.61
N MET A 368 2.31 5.02 7.23
CA MET A 368 3.13 5.65 8.26
C MET A 368 3.25 4.78 9.52
N GLU A 369 2.15 4.14 9.93
CA GLU A 369 2.15 3.16 11.02
C GLU A 369 3.00 1.93 10.68
N ALA A 370 2.99 1.51 9.42
CA ALA A 370 3.84 0.42 8.95
C ALA A 370 5.34 0.67 9.17
N HIS A 371 5.79 1.91 8.99
CA HIS A 371 7.18 2.28 9.18
C HIS A 371 7.62 2.03 10.63
N ASP A 372 6.80 2.43 11.59
CA ASP A 372 7.08 2.21 13.02
C ASP A 372 7.07 0.71 13.36
N MET A 373 6.10 -0.06 12.85
CA MET A 373 6.05 -1.51 13.10
C MET A 373 7.27 -2.25 12.54
N VAL A 374 7.75 -1.86 11.36
CA VAL A 374 8.99 -2.43 10.78
C VAL A 374 10.20 -2.08 11.63
N ALA A 375 10.27 -0.87 12.19
CA ALA A 375 11.35 -0.50 13.12
C ALA A 375 11.34 -1.36 14.39
N ILE A 376 10.17 -1.59 14.98
CA ILE A 376 10.02 -2.37 16.21
C ILE A 376 10.40 -3.85 16.03
N GLN A 377 10.32 -4.39 14.80
CA GLN A 377 10.78 -5.76 14.52
C GLN A 377 12.27 -5.98 14.89
N SER A 378 13.10 -4.95 14.88
CA SER A 378 14.47 -5.04 15.41
C SER A 378 14.51 -5.31 16.91
N ALA A 379 13.69 -4.62 17.69
CA ALA A 379 13.56 -4.84 19.13
C ALA A 379 12.98 -6.24 19.43
N VAL A 380 12.04 -6.73 18.61
CA VAL A 380 11.53 -8.12 18.68
C VAL A 380 12.69 -9.11 18.52
N ALA A 381 13.46 -8.99 17.44
CA ALA A 381 14.58 -9.89 17.14
C ALA A 381 15.67 -9.84 18.22
N SER A 382 16.07 -8.63 18.64
CA SER A 382 17.06 -8.45 19.71
C SER A 382 16.57 -8.98 21.07
N THR A 383 15.28 -8.91 21.37
CA THR A 383 14.73 -9.49 22.61
C THR A 383 14.85 -11.01 22.60
N ALA A 384 14.48 -11.67 21.50
CA ALA A 384 14.63 -13.11 21.35
C ALA A 384 16.10 -13.55 21.45
N GLU A 385 16.97 -12.92 20.66
CA GLU A 385 18.42 -13.16 20.65
C GLU A 385 19.03 -13.01 22.05
N ARG A 386 18.81 -11.88 22.71
CA ARG A 386 19.42 -11.57 24.01
C ARG A 386 18.85 -12.42 25.13
N THR A 387 17.62 -12.93 25.00
CA THR A 387 17.09 -13.92 25.94
C THR A 387 18.01 -15.15 25.96
N TYR A 388 18.29 -15.75 24.80
CA TYR A 388 19.25 -16.87 24.71
C TYR A 388 20.66 -16.47 25.13
N GLY A 389 21.11 -15.27 24.77
CA GLY A 389 22.39 -14.72 25.20
C GLY A 389 22.52 -14.66 26.73
N THR A 390 21.51 -14.16 27.44
CA THR A 390 21.55 -14.12 28.92
C THR A 390 21.61 -15.51 29.54
N ILE A 391 20.93 -16.50 28.95
CA ILE A 391 20.96 -17.89 29.41
C ILE A 391 22.36 -18.48 29.20
N PHE A 392 22.93 -18.29 28.00
CA PHE A 392 24.29 -18.71 27.67
C PHE A 392 25.32 -18.11 28.63
N PHE A 393 25.31 -16.79 28.82
CA PHE A 393 26.29 -16.12 29.71
C PHE A 393 26.05 -16.43 31.19
N SER A 394 24.83 -16.74 31.61
CA SER A 394 24.55 -17.27 32.95
C SER A 394 25.18 -18.64 33.15
N GLN A 395 25.11 -19.51 32.14
CA GLN A 395 25.77 -20.80 32.16
C GLN A 395 27.31 -20.67 32.18
N GLU A 396 27.86 -19.76 31.38
CA GLU A 396 29.29 -19.44 31.40
C GLU A 396 29.74 -18.98 32.79
N LEU A 397 28.97 -18.10 33.45
CA LEU A 397 29.26 -17.63 34.80
C LEU A 397 29.23 -18.78 35.83
N LEU A 398 28.19 -19.61 35.80
CA LEU A 398 28.01 -20.73 36.75
C LEU A 398 29.01 -21.88 36.53
N SER A 399 29.56 -22.00 35.32
CA SER A 399 30.59 -22.99 35.00
C SER A 399 32.01 -22.57 35.44
N GLN A 400 32.20 -21.33 35.91
CA GLN A 400 33.51 -20.86 36.35
C GLN A 400 33.93 -21.52 37.66
N THR A 401 35.08 -22.21 37.63
CA THR A 401 35.72 -22.75 38.84
C THR A 401 36.68 -21.75 39.48
N ASN A 402 37.17 -20.78 38.70
CA ASN A 402 38.18 -19.82 39.13
C ASN A 402 37.54 -18.49 39.53
N ALA A 403 37.58 -18.17 40.82
CA ALA A 403 37.01 -16.92 41.37
C ALA A 403 37.58 -15.64 40.73
N SER A 404 38.80 -15.68 40.17
CA SER A 404 39.43 -14.53 39.50
C SER A 404 38.72 -14.09 38.21
N HIS A 405 38.04 -15.01 37.51
CA HIS A 405 37.34 -14.71 36.26
C HIS A 405 35.88 -14.31 36.49
N VAL A 406 35.33 -14.54 37.69
CA VAL A 406 33.93 -14.23 38.03
C VAL A 406 33.57 -12.76 37.74
N PRO A 407 34.37 -11.74 38.12
CA PRO A 407 34.03 -10.35 37.82
C PRO A 407 33.87 -10.06 36.32
N GLU A 408 34.69 -10.69 35.48
CA GLU A 408 34.64 -10.53 34.03
C GLU A 408 33.36 -11.14 33.44
N HIS A 409 33.00 -12.36 33.85
CA HIS A 409 31.76 -13.01 33.40
C HIS A 409 30.51 -12.30 33.92
N VAL A 410 30.54 -11.77 35.14
CA VAL A 410 29.46 -10.95 35.68
C VAL A 410 29.26 -9.68 34.85
N GLU A 411 30.34 -9.04 34.41
CA GLU A 411 30.24 -7.83 33.58
C GLU A 411 29.64 -8.16 32.20
N ARG A 412 30.05 -9.27 31.57
CA ARG A 412 29.44 -9.73 30.31
C ARG A 412 27.94 -10.03 30.49
N LEU A 413 27.56 -10.75 31.54
CA LEU A 413 26.16 -11.07 31.82
C LEU A 413 25.33 -9.81 32.09
N ARG A 414 25.87 -8.83 32.83
CA ARG A 414 25.20 -7.55 33.06
C ARG A 414 24.99 -6.77 31.77
N SER A 415 26.01 -6.69 30.92
CA SER A 415 25.92 -5.99 29.62
C SER A 415 24.82 -6.59 28.75
N VAL A 416 24.76 -7.92 28.64
CA VAL A 416 23.71 -8.60 27.86
C VAL A 416 22.35 -8.48 28.54
N SER A 417 22.27 -8.54 29.87
CA SER A 417 21.02 -8.36 30.62
C SER A 417 20.47 -6.93 30.51
N SER A 418 21.32 -5.89 30.52
CA SER A 418 20.89 -4.51 30.30
C SER A 418 20.40 -4.33 28.87
N GLY A 419 21.11 -4.89 27.89
CA GLY A 419 20.65 -4.89 26.51
C GLY A 419 19.31 -5.61 26.35
N LEU A 420 19.11 -6.75 26.99
CA LEU A 420 17.83 -7.47 26.96
C LEU A 420 16.70 -6.60 27.54
N ARG A 421 16.96 -5.92 28.66
CA ARG A 421 16.01 -5.01 29.29
C ARG A 421 15.64 -3.85 28.38
N ASP A 422 16.62 -3.25 27.70
CA ASP A 422 16.41 -2.13 26.79
C ASP A 422 15.59 -2.54 25.57
N ALA A 423 15.92 -3.70 24.97
CA ALA A 423 15.18 -4.30 23.87
C ALA A 423 13.74 -4.62 24.27
N TYR A 424 13.56 -5.28 25.41
CA TYR A 424 12.24 -5.67 25.92
C TYR A 424 11.35 -4.47 26.22
N LEU A 425 11.88 -3.44 26.88
CA LEU A 425 11.09 -2.24 27.19
C LEU A 425 10.78 -1.42 25.94
N THR A 426 11.67 -1.40 24.95
CA THR A 426 11.40 -0.79 23.64
C THR A 426 10.34 -1.56 22.87
N LEU A 427 10.41 -2.90 22.87
CA LEU A 427 9.37 -3.76 22.32
C LEU A 427 8.00 -3.45 22.97
N ARG A 428 7.97 -3.34 24.30
CA ARG A 428 6.76 -3.09 25.08
C ARG A 428 6.16 -1.69 24.90
N MET A 429 6.98 -0.64 24.90
CA MET A 429 6.53 0.76 25.00
C MET A 429 6.92 1.65 23.80
N GLY A 430 7.65 1.12 22.83
CA GLY A 430 8.15 1.88 21.69
C GLY A 430 9.05 3.03 22.11
N ALA A 431 8.84 4.20 21.52
CA ALA A 431 9.63 5.41 21.78
C ALA A 431 9.53 5.92 23.23
N SER A 432 8.51 5.51 24.00
CA SER A 432 8.38 5.87 25.41
C SER A 432 9.40 5.16 26.30
N ALA A 433 10.00 4.06 25.84
CA ALA A 433 10.98 3.30 26.60
C ALA A 433 12.22 4.11 26.98
N GLN A 434 12.73 4.93 26.07
CA GLN A 434 13.90 5.78 26.32
C GLN A 434 13.67 6.75 27.49
N ARG A 435 12.43 7.21 27.71
CA ARG A 435 12.10 8.09 28.84
C ARG A 435 12.15 7.37 30.18
N VAL A 436 11.86 6.07 30.19
CA VAL A 436 11.85 5.22 31.38
C VAL A 436 13.25 4.70 31.69
N LEU A 437 13.99 4.30 30.66
CA LEU A 437 15.32 3.71 30.78
C LEU A 437 16.41 4.75 31.06
N GLY A 438 16.28 5.97 30.53
CA GLY A 438 17.27 7.04 30.66
C GLY A 438 18.17 7.18 29.43
N PRO A 439 19.13 8.12 29.44
CA PRO A 439 19.95 8.43 28.27
C PRO A 439 21.04 7.40 27.96
N ASP A 440 21.39 6.55 28.93
CA ASP A 440 22.45 5.55 28.79
C ASP A 440 21.97 4.24 28.17
N SER A 441 20.65 4.13 27.89
CA SER A 441 20.07 2.94 27.29
C SER A 441 20.31 2.87 25.79
N GLU A 442 20.35 1.65 25.27
CA GLU A 442 20.41 1.44 23.83
C GLU A 442 19.18 2.01 23.13
N THR A 443 19.41 2.69 22.01
CA THR A 443 18.35 3.29 21.19
C THR A 443 18.16 2.47 19.92
N PHE A 444 16.95 1.98 19.71
CA PHE A 444 16.57 1.33 18.46
C PHE A 444 16.19 2.39 17.43
N GLU A 445 17.07 2.61 16.45
CA GLU A 445 16.90 3.64 15.43
C GLU A 445 15.60 3.42 14.63
N GLY A 446 14.82 4.49 14.46
CA GLY A 446 13.58 4.47 13.69
C GLY A 446 12.32 4.12 14.48
N VAL A 447 12.42 3.69 15.74
CA VAL A 447 11.24 3.48 16.60
C VAL A 447 10.70 4.83 17.08
N THR A 448 9.65 5.35 16.43
CA THR A 448 9.02 6.63 16.83
C THR A 448 7.64 6.48 17.45
N GLY A 449 6.99 5.33 17.20
CA GLY A 449 5.64 5.02 17.66
C GLY A 449 5.54 4.38 19.06
N ASN A 450 4.37 3.81 19.32
CA ASN A 450 4.08 3.01 20.51
C ASN A 450 4.76 1.62 20.40
N GLY A 451 4.75 0.85 21.48
CA GLY A 451 5.24 -0.54 21.45
C GLY A 451 4.17 -1.51 21.01
N VAL A 452 4.55 -2.77 20.78
CA VAL A 452 3.68 -3.78 20.16
C VAL A 452 2.47 -4.19 21.02
N VAL A 453 2.57 -3.95 22.31
CA VAL A 453 1.60 -4.48 23.30
C VAL A 453 0.19 -3.94 23.08
N ASP A 454 0.08 -2.71 22.58
CA ASP A 454 -1.20 -2.03 22.34
C ASP A 454 -1.69 -2.17 20.89
N ASP A 455 -0.93 -2.86 20.02
CA ASP A 455 -1.24 -2.93 18.58
C ASP A 455 -2.40 -3.90 18.28
N SER A 456 -2.45 -5.05 18.97
CA SER A 456 -3.51 -6.05 18.82
C SER A 456 -3.89 -6.70 20.17
N PRO A 457 -5.18 -7.06 20.37
CA PRO A 457 -5.60 -7.73 21.59
C PRO A 457 -4.92 -9.11 21.76
N GLU A 458 -4.58 -9.77 20.65
CA GLU A 458 -3.79 -11.00 20.63
C GLU A 458 -2.37 -10.76 21.20
N MET A 459 -1.71 -9.66 20.82
CA MET A 459 -0.42 -9.29 21.40
C MET A 459 -0.55 -8.99 22.89
N THR A 460 -1.58 -8.24 23.30
CA THR A 460 -1.85 -7.98 24.72
C THR A 460 -2.03 -9.29 25.51
N GLU A 461 -2.71 -10.29 24.94
CA GLU A 461 -2.88 -11.62 25.55
C GLU A 461 -1.55 -12.38 25.68
N ILE A 462 -0.62 -12.24 24.74
CA ILE A 462 0.71 -12.87 24.87
C ILE A 462 1.51 -12.23 26.02
N PHE A 463 1.44 -10.90 26.16
CA PHE A 463 2.20 -10.17 27.18
C PHE A 463 1.62 -10.30 28.59
N TYR A 464 0.29 -10.22 28.73
CA TYR A 464 -0.41 -10.10 30.01
C TYR A 464 -1.51 -11.14 30.21
N GLY A 465 -1.71 -12.05 29.27
CA GLY A 465 -2.74 -13.08 29.36
C GLY A 465 -2.47 -14.00 30.54
N ASP A 466 -3.43 -14.05 31.46
CA ASP A 466 -3.39 -14.98 32.58
C ASP A 466 -3.94 -16.33 32.15
N GLY A 467 -3.22 -17.38 32.49
CA GLY A 467 -3.75 -18.73 32.41
C GLY A 467 -3.64 -19.37 31.03
N VAL A 468 -2.93 -18.81 30.06
CA VAL A 468 -2.59 -19.49 28.80
C VAL A 468 -1.13 -19.88 28.82
N CYS A 469 -0.85 -21.11 28.42
CA CYS A 469 0.51 -21.61 28.29
C CYS A 469 1.09 -21.19 26.94
N LEU A 470 2.27 -20.58 26.98
CA LEU A 470 2.93 -20.03 25.80
C LEU A 470 3.80 -21.04 25.05
N ARG A 471 3.98 -22.25 25.58
CA ARG A 471 4.79 -23.30 24.96
C ARG A 471 4.31 -23.68 23.55
N LEU A 472 5.25 -24.03 22.69
CA LEU A 472 5.04 -24.41 21.30
C LEU A 472 5.73 -25.75 20.98
N GLY A 473 5.18 -26.49 20.01
CA GLY A 473 5.85 -27.63 19.38
C GLY A 473 6.47 -28.63 20.36
N GLN A 474 7.81 -28.65 20.38
CA GLN A 474 8.64 -29.60 21.13
C GLN A 474 8.57 -29.40 22.65
N HIS A 475 8.21 -28.20 23.13
CA HIS A 475 8.09 -27.92 24.57
C HIS A 475 6.72 -28.30 25.14
N LEU A 476 5.80 -28.82 24.33
CA LEU A 476 4.53 -29.37 24.81
C LEU A 476 4.74 -30.77 25.43
N PRO A 477 3.97 -31.15 26.46
CA PRO A 477 2.82 -30.45 27.03
C PRO A 477 3.19 -29.30 27.99
N CYS A 478 2.20 -28.49 28.33
CA CYS A 478 2.35 -27.45 29.34
C CYS A 478 2.64 -28.06 30.73
N PRO A 479 3.39 -27.35 31.59
CA PRO A 479 3.76 -27.85 32.90
C PRO A 479 2.54 -28.18 33.76
N ASP A 480 2.67 -29.24 34.57
CA ASP A 480 1.65 -29.60 35.55
C ASP A 480 1.51 -28.52 36.64
N PRO A 481 0.32 -28.38 37.27
CA PRO A 481 0.10 -27.43 38.37
C PRO A 481 1.03 -27.62 39.58
N GLU A 482 1.62 -28.81 39.73
CA GLU A 482 2.59 -29.13 40.79
C GLU A 482 3.99 -28.56 40.48
N TRP A 483 4.25 -28.11 39.24
CA TRP A 483 5.52 -27.54 38.86
C TRP A 483 5.74 -26.19 39.54
N ARG A 484 6.94 -25.98 40.12
CA ARG A 484 7.25 -24.81 40.96
C ARG A 484 7.06 -23.46 40.27
N TYR A 485 7.19 -23.40 38.94
CA TYR A 485 7.06 -22.18 38.15
C TYR A 485 5.74 -22.10 37.38
N PHE A 486 4.79 -23.00 37.66
CA PHE A 486 3.50 -23.07 36.97
C PHE A 486 2.72 -21.75 36.98
N GLN A 487 2.82 -20.99 38.07
CA GLN A 487 2.14 -19.69 38.16
C GLN A 487 2.80 -18.67 37.23
N VAL A 488 4.13 -18.56 37.25
CA VAL A 488 4.88 -17.56 36.47
C VAL A 488 4.85 -17.88 34.97
N SER A 489 4.86 -19.16 34.58
CA SER A 489 4.72 -19.53 33.17
C SER A 489 3.34 -19.21 32.57
N ARG A 490 2.39 -18.75 33.38
CA ARG A 490 1.03 -18.39 32.98
C ARG A 490 0.69 -16.91 33.20
N THR A 491 1.63 -16.07 33.65
CA THR A 491 1.43 -14.61 33.82
C THR A 491 1.74 -13.79 32.56
N GLY A 492 1.78 -14.45 31.39
CA GLY A 492 2.25 -13.86 30.14
C GLY A 492 3.76 -13.58 30.14
N VAL A 493 4.23 -13.03 29.01
CA VAL A 493 5.65 -12.73 28.78
C VAL A 493 6.20 -11.65 29.74
N ASP A 494 5.40 -10.67 30.16
CA ASP A 494 5.86 -9.59 31.04
C ASP A 494 6.22 -10.08 32.45
N GLY A 495 5.39 -10.97 33.01
CA GLY A 495 5.68 -11.59 34.30
C GLY A 495 6.94 -12.44 34.27
N MET A 496 7.13 -13.20 33.18
CA MET A 496 8.32 -14.04 32.99
C MET A 496 9.61 -13.20 32.86
N PHE A 497 9.60 -12.12 32.07
CA PHE A 497 10.75 -11.21 31.95
C PHE A 497 11.06 -10.48 33.25
N THR A 498 10.04 -9.99 33.97
CA THR A 498 10.24 -9.30 35.26
C THR A 498 10.99 -10.20 36.24
N GLN A 499 10.51 -11.43 36.41
CA GLN A 499 11.18 -12.40 37.27
C GLN A 499 12.56 -12.81 36.71
N LEU A 500 12.73 -12.93 35.38
CA LEU A 500 14.03 -13.23 34.78
C LEU A 500 15.07 -12.16 35.13
N PHE A 501 14.73 -10.87 35.02
CA PHE A 501 15.65 -9.79 35.38
C PHE A 501 16.03 -9.83 36.86
N GLU A 502 15.08 -10.12 37.76
CA GLU A 502 15.35 -10.29 39.19
C GLU A 502 16.31 -11.45 39.46
N GLU A 503 16.11 -12.59 38.80
CA GLU A 503 16.98 -13.77 38.96
C GLU A 503 18.38 -13.55 38.40
N LEU A 504 18.51 -12.86 37.26
CA LEU A 504 19.80 -12.48 36.68
C LEU A 504 20.58 -11.52 37.61
N GLU A 505 19.90 -10.51 38.16
CA GLU A 505 20.52 -9.57 39.10
C GLU A 505 20.93 -10.29 40.40
N SER A 506 20.06 -11.16 40.92
CA SER A 506 20.31 -12.00 42.09
C SER A 506 21.54 -12.91 41.89
N LEU A 507 21.61 -13.60 40.75
CA LEU A 507 22.71 -14.47 40.38
C LEU A 507 24.05 -13.71 40.32
N THR A 508 24.08 -12.56 39.64
CA THR A 508 25.31 -11.76 39.54
C THR A 508 25.79 -11.22 40.89
N LYS A 509 24.87 -10.81 41.78
CA LYS A 509 25.20 -10.37 43.15
C LYS A 509 25.74 -11.53 43.99
N ALA A 510 25.10 -12.70 43.92
CA ALA A 510 25.54 -13.89 44.64
C ALA A 510 26.94 -14.35 44.19
N ALA A 511 27.20 -14.37 42.88
CA ALA A 511 28.49 -14.76 42.32
C ALA A 511 29.62 -13.82 42.76
N LEU A 512 29.40 -12.49 42.72
CA LEU A 512 30.40 -11.53 43.20
C LEU A 512 30.65 -11.63 44.71
N ALA A 513 29.58 -11.78 45.50
CA ALA A 513 29.70 -11.93 46.94
C ALA A 513 30.54 -13.18 47.28
N ALA A 514 30.22 -14.32 46.67
CA ALA A 514 30.95 -15.56 46.87
C ALA A 514 32.43 -15.44 46.45
N ALA A 515 32.69 -14.87 45.26
CA ALA A 515 34.06 -14.65 44.77
C ALA A 515 34.88 -13.75 45.70
N SER A 516 34.26 -12.73 46.30
CA SER A 516 34.94 -11.81 47.23
C SER A 516 35.17 -12.42 48.62
N ALA A 517 34.26 -13.27 49.09
CA ALA A 517 34.35 -13.93 50.39
C ALA A 517 35.22 -15.19 50.38
N GLY A 518 35.52 -15.72 49.18
CA GLY A 518 36.12 -17.06 49.04
C GLY A 518 35.13 -18.18 49.37
N ASP A 519 33.83 -17.88 49.37
CA ASP A 519 32.76 -18.86 49.54
C ASP A 519 32.58 -19.67 48.26
N PRO A 520 31.93 -20.86 48.34
CA PRO A 520 31.57 -21.63 47.16
C PRO A 520 30.77 -20.78 46.16
N LEU A 521 31.21 -20.76 44.90
CA LEU A 521 30.50 -20.07 43.84
C LEU A 521 29.11 -20.68 43.62
N PRO A 522 28.11 -19.88 43.20
CA PRO A 522 26.81 -20.42 42.80
C PRO A 522 27.01 -21.49 41.72
N ASP A 523 26.33 -22.61 41.87
CA ASP A 523 26.41 -23.74 40.94
C ASP A 523 25.16 -23.84 40.05
N LEU A 524 25.20 -24.78 39.10
CA LEU A 524 24.06 -25.12 38.25
C LEU A 524 22.92 -25.83 39.02
N ASN A 525 23.03 -25.99 40.34
CA ASN A 525 21.98 -26.51 41.19
C ASN A 525 21.18 -25.40 41.89
N SER A 526 21.62 -24.14 41.72
CA SER A 526 20.96 -22.99 42.30
C SER A 526 19.51 -22.84 41.79
N PRO A 527 18.56 -22.47 42.68
CA PRO A 527 17.17 -22.27 42.27
C PRO A 527 17.01 -21.11 41.28
N GLN A 528 17.92 -20.14 41.28
CA GLN A 528 17.96 -19.03 40.32
C GLN A 528 18.25 -19.56 38.91
N TRP A 529 19.23 -20.46 38.79
CA TRP A 529 19.55 -21.09 37.51
C TRP A 529 18.42 -21.96 36.98
N ASP A 530 17.79 -22.73 37.86
CA ASP A 530 16.61 -23.55 37.52
C ASP A 530 15.52 -22.67 36.85
N TYR A 531 15.31 -21.44 37.35
CA TYR A 531 14.37 -20.49 36.72
C TYR A 531 14.88 -19.97 35.38
N ILE A 532 16.10 -19.42 35.35
CA ILE A 532 16.71 -18.83 34.15
C ILE A 532 16.72 -19.83 33.00
N TYR A 533 17.09 -21.08 33.27
CA TYR A 533 17.15 -22.12 32.26
C TYR A 533 15.74 -22.60 31.86
N ASN A 534 14.94 -23.10 32.79
CA ASN A 534 13.68 -23.75 32.41
C ASN A 534 12.63 -22.78 31.88
N ILE A 535 12.45 -21.61 32.52
CA ILE A 535 11.50 -20.61 32.03
C ILE A 535 12.10 -19.86 30.83
N GLY A 536 13.39 -19.51 30.88
CA GLY A 536 14.04 -18.78 29.79
C GLY A 536 14.08 -19.56 28.47
N MET A 537 14.46 -20.84 28.50
CA MET A 537 14.62 -21.67 27.29
C MET A 537 13.33 -22.26 26.73
N GLN A 538 12.31 -22.45 27.57
CA GLN A 538 11.07 -23.11 27.14
C GLN A 538 9.94 -22.09 27.03
N ASP A 539 9.42 -21.64 28.17
CA ASP A 539 8.21 -20.82 28.22
C ASP A 539 8.40 -19.42 27.63
N LEU A 540 9.48 -18.74 27.99
CA LEU A 540 9.79 -17.39 27.53
C LEU A 540 10.33 -17.37 26.09
N ALA A 541 11.16 -18.34 25.73
CA ALA A 541 11.62 -18.57 24.36
C ALA A 541 10.43 -18.72 23.40
N ASP A 542 9.49 -19.61 23.72
CA ASP A 542 8.29 -19.80 22.91
C ASP A 542 7.39 -18.56 22.93
N GLY A 543 7.32 -17.85 24.07
CA GLY A 543 6.67 -16.55 24.18
C GLY A 543 7.23 -15.53 23.19
N ASN A 544 8.56 -15.42 23.09
CA ASN A 544 9.23 -14.54 22.13
C ASN A 544 8.94 -14.96 20.67
N VAL A 545 8.92 -16.27 20.38
CA VAL A 545 8.54 -16.78 19.05
C VAL A 545 7.09 -16.40 18.72
N ARG A 546 6.16 -16.50 19.67
CA ARG A 546 4.76 -16.07 19.47
C ARG A 546 4.65 -14.57 19.24
N ILE A 547 5.40 -13.75 19.98
CA ILE A 547 5.44 -12.29 19.76
C ILE A 547 5.93 -12.00 18.33
N GLU A 548 7.01 -12.66 17.90
CA GLU A 548 7.54 -12.46 16.55
C GLU A 548 6.54 -12.88 15.47
N GLN A 549 5.89 -14.02 15.64
CA GLN A 549 4.86 -14.52 14.70
C GLN A 549 3.66 -13.57 14.64
N GLN A 550 3.12 -13.17 15.79
CA GLN A 550 1.97 -12.26 15.85
C GLN A 550 2.32 -10.90 15.22
N HIS A 551 3.49 -10.33 15.53
CA HIS A 551 3.93 -9.05 14.95
C HIS A 551 4.08 -9.12 13.42
N ARG A 552 4.62 -10.23 12.91
CA ARG A 552 4.73 -10.50 11.47
C ARG A 552 3.35 -10.60 10.80
N ASP A 553 2.40 -11.28 11.45
CA ASP A 553 1.03 -11.43 10.97
C ASP A 553 0.31 -10.08 10.94
N ASP A 554 0.50 -9.24 11.96
CA ASP A 554 -0.05 -7.88 12.05
C ASP A 554 0.49 -7.00 10.90
N ILE A 555 1.81 -7.01 10.66
CA ILE A 555 2.43 -6.30 9.53
C ILE A 555 1.89 -6.80 8.18
N THR A 556 1.77 -8.12 8.02
CA THR A 556 1.27 -8.73 6.77
C THR A 556 -0.20 -8.38 6.53
N SER A 557 -1.02 -8.38 7.59
CA SER A 557 -2.43 -7.99 7.56
C SER A 557 -2.60 -6.53 7.12
N MET A 558 -1.76 -5.65 7.63
CA MET A 558 -1.73 -4.23 7.24
C MET A 558 -1.35 -4.06 5.77
N TYR A 559 -0.30 -4.72 5.26
CA TYR A 559 0.04 -4.67 3.83
C TYR A 559 -1.09 -5.19 2.94
N ARG A 560 -1.74 -6.30 3.35
CA ARG A 560 -2.90 -6.84 2.65
C ARG A 560 -4.04 -5.83 2.62
N THR A 561 -4.29 -5.12 3.72
CA THR A 561 -5.30 -4.07 3.83
C THR A 561 -5.01 -2.92 2.86
N ILE A 562 -3.76 -2.45 2.78
CA ILE A 562 -3.35 -1.40 1.83
C ILE A 562 -3.58 -1.85 0.38
N ILE A 563 -3.20 -3.09 0.03
CA ILE A 563 -3.43 -3.65 -1.31
C ILE A 563 -4.92 -3.69 -1.64
N VAL A 564 -5.74 -4.20 -0.72
CA VAL A 564 -7.20 -4.26 -0.89
C VAL A 564 -7.80 -2.87 -1.07
N LEU A 565 -7.35 -1.88 -0.29
CA LEU A 565 -7.82 -0.50 -0.39
C LEU A 565 -7.52 0.11 -1.77
N HIS A 566 -6.34 -0.14 -2.33
CA HIS A 566 -5.98 0.30 -3.69
C HIS A 566 -6.78 -0.44 -4.77
N VAL A 567 -7.07 -1.73 -4.60
CA VAL A 567 -7.92 -2.50 -5.53
C VAL A 567 -9.35 -1.96 -5.52
N ILE A 568 -9.90 -1.64 -4.34
CA ILE A 568 -11.22 -1.02 -4.21
C ILE A 568 -11.24 0.36 -4.89
N LEU A 569 -10.24 1.20 -4.64
CA LEU A 569 -10.09 2.50 -5.30
C LEU A 569 -10.10 2.33 -6.83
N PHE A 570 -9.30 1.40 -7.35
CA PHE A 570 -9.22 1.11 -8.77
C PHE A 570 -10.58 0.76 -9.38
N ILE A 571 -11.33 -0.14 -8.75
CA ILE A 571 -12.67 -0.53 -9.20
C ILE A 571 -13.64 0.66 -9.17
N LEU A 572 -13.64 1.44 -8.09
CA LEU A 572 -14.50 2.63 -7.97
C LEU A 572 -14.22 3.66 -9.06
N LEU A 573 -12.94 3.92 -9.35
CA LEU A 573 -12.55 4.85 -10.41
C LEU A 573 -12.95 4.35 -11.81
N MET A 574 -12.87 3.03 -12.05
CA MET A 574 -13.37 2.44 -13.29
C MET A 574 -14.89 2.57 -13.43
N VAL A 575 -15.65 2.37 -12.36
CA VAL A 575 -17.11 2.57 -12.36
C VAL A 575 -17.46 4.02 -12.64
N VAL A 576 -16.80 4.98 -11.97
CA VAL A 576 -16.99 6.43 -12.22
C VAL A 576 -16.64 6.78 -13.68
N PHE A 577 -15.60 6.18 -14.23
CA PHE A 577 -15.21 6.39 -15.63
C PHE A 577 -16.23 5.83 -16.63
N VAL A 578 -16.74 4.62 -16.43
CA VAL A 578 -17.79 4.04 -17.27
C VAL A 578 -19.07 4.87 -17.18
N PHE A 579 -19.45 5.31 -15.98
CA PHE A 579 -20.60 6.18 -15.77
C PHE A 579 -20.45 7.52 -16.51
N PHE A 580 -19.25 8.12 -16.47
CA PHE A 580 -18.92 9.32 -17.25
C PHE A 580 -19.11 9.10 -18.76
N ILE A 581 -18.60 7.99 -19.29
CA ILE A 581 -18.74 7.66 -20.72
C ILE A 581 -20.22 7.54 -21.10
N LEU A 582 -20.98 6.74 -20.35
CA LEU A 582 -22.36 6.39 -20.71
C LEU A 582 -23.35 7.53 -20.51
N LEU A 583 -23.24 8.29 -19.40
CA LEU A 583 -24.23 9.30 -19.05
C LEU A 583 -23.90 10.71 -19.54
N VAL A 584 -22.63 11.01 -19.76
CA VAL A 584 -22.22 12.37 -20.11
C VAL A 584 -21.60 12.43 -21.49
N PHE A 585 -20.58 11.62 -21.76
CA PHE A 585 -19.87 11.68 -23.02
C PHE A 585 -20.69 11.21 -24.22
N MET A 586 -21.32 10.03 -24.14
CA MET A 586 -22.14 9.49 -25.25
C MET A 586 -23.34 10.39 -25.59
N PRO A 587 -24.12 10.91 -24.63
CA PRO A 587 -25.21 11.83 -24.93
C PRO A 587 -24.71 13.14 -25.53
N LEU A 588 -23.55 13.64 -25.10
CA LEU A 588 -22.94 14.84 -25.67
C LEU A 588 -22.53 14.61 -27.13
N LEU A 589 -21.91 13.48 -27.46
CA LEU A 589 -21.59 13.11 -28.84
C LEU A 589 -22.84 12.95 -29.70
N ARG A 590 -23.88 12.29 -29.19
CA ARG A 590 -25.16 12.14 -29.90
C ARG A 590 -25.79 13.51 -30.19
N ARG A 591 -25.80 14.42 -29.21
CA ARG A 591 -26.28 15.80 -29.40
C ARG A 591 -25.44 16.56 -30.41
N MET A 592 -24.11 16.46 -30.34
CA MET A 592 -23.22 17.10 -31.32
C MET A 592 -23.46 16.58 -32.73
N ASN A 593 -23.67 15.28 -32.92
CA ASN A 593 -23.94 14.70 -34.24
C ASN A 593 -25.32 15.11 -34.78
N GLN A 594 -26.35 15.16 -33.92
CA GLN A 594 -27.67 15.65 -34.29
C GLN A 594 -27.63 17.13 -34.68
N GLU A 595 -26.92 17.96 -33.91
CA GLU A 595 -26.74 19.37 -34.24
C GLU A 595 -25.95 19.55 -35.55
N LYS A 596 -24.87 18.79 -35.76
CA LYS A 596 -24.13 18.80 -37.04
C LYS A 596 -25.03 18.47 -38.22
N ARG A 597 -25.91 17.47 -38.09
CA ARG A 597 -26.86 17.10 -39.14
C ARG A 597 -27.86 18.22 -39.43
N ARG A 598 -28.43 18.85 -38.39
CA ARG A 598 -29.34 20.00 -38.54
C ARG A 598 -28.67 21.20 -39.20
N ILE A 599 -27.41 21.48 -38.83
CA ILE A 599 -26.65 22.57 -39.44
C ILE A 599 -26.37 22.26 -40.91
N ALA A 600 -25.97 21.03 -41.24
CA ALA A 600 -25.78 20.61 -42.62
C ALA A 600 -27.08 20.74 -43.44
N GLU A 601 -28.22 20.35 -42.87
CA GLU A 601 -29.54 20.49 -43.50
C GLU A 601 -29.91 21.97 -43.71
N MET A 602 -29.75 22.83 -42.70
CA MET A 602 -29.99 24.28 -42.86
C MET A 602 -29.04 24.90 -43.89
N MET A 603 -27.77 24.47 -43.95
CA MET A 603 -26.82 24.93 -44.96
C MET A 603 -27.19 24.43 -46.37
N SER A 604 -27.77 23.24 -46.50
CA SER A 604 -28.19 22.68 -47.80
C SER A 604 -29.47 23.29 -48.36
N GLN A 605 -30.30 23.89 -47.51
CA GLN A 605 -31.53 24.57 -47.91
C GLN A 605 -31.31 26.00 -48.41
N LEU A 606 -30.07 26.52 -48.39
CA LEU A 606 -29.76 27.80 -49.01
C LEU A 606 -29.73 27.62 -50.53
N PRO A 607 -30.53 28.39 -51.31
CA PRO A 607 -30.52 28.31 -52.77
C PRO A 607 -29.10 28.54 -53.30
N ASN A 608 -28.59 27.63 -54.14
CA ASN A 608 -27.24 27.72 -54.73
C ASN A 608 -27.02 29.03 -55.52
N GLU A 609 -28.10 29.70 -55.92
CA GLU A 609 -28.10 30.96 -56.70
C GLU A 609 -27.81 32.20 -55.85
N LEU A 610 -28.06 32.15 -54.53
CA LEU A 610 -27.85 33.27 -53.62
C LEU A 610 -26.43 33.19 -53.06
N ASP A 611 -25.51 33.96 -53.65
CA ASP A 611 -24.14 34.15 -53.17
C ASP A 611 -24.17 34.85 -51.79
N VAL A 612 -24.49 34.08 -50.75
CA VAL A 612 -24.66 34.56 -49.37
C VAL A 612 -23.35 35.14 -48.85
N MET A 613 -22.20 34.71 -49.38
CA MET A 613 -20.92 35.37 -49.10
C MET A 613 -20.87 36.80 -49.64
N LYS A 614 -21.42 37.10 -50.83
CA LYS A 614 -21.55 38.48 -51.33
C LYS A 614 -22.56 39.31 -50.55
N LEU A 615 -23.70 38.75 -50.16
CA LEU A 615 -24.73 39.49 -49.41
C LEU A 615 -24.31 39.76 -47.96
N VAL A 616 -23.66 38.78 -47.30
CA VAL A 616 -23.11 38.94 -45.95
C VAL A 616 -21.87 39.83 -45.96
N SER A 617 -21.00 39.76 -46.97
CA SER A 617 -19.89 40.72 -47.11
C SER A 617 -20.38 42.13 -47.43
N ALA A 618 -21.42 42.30 -48.26
CA ALA A 618 -22.04 43.60 -48.49
C ALA A 618 -22.69 44.18 -47.23
N ALA A 619 -23.30 43.34 -46.38
CA ALA A 619 -23.88 43.78 -45.11
C ALA A 619 -22.83 44.07 -44.02
N LEU A 620 -21.78 43.24 -43.91
CA LEU A 620 -20.67 43.44 -42.96
C LEU A 620 -19.78 44.63 -43.34
N VAL A 621 -19.57 44.87 -44.64
CA VAL A 621 -18.81 46.03 -45.14
C VAL A 621 -19.69 47.29 -45.18
N GLY A 622 -21.00 47.17 -45.37
CA GLY A 622 -21.95 48.29 -45.48
C GLY A 622 -22.61 48.76 -44.18
N GLY A 623 -22.51 48.01 -43.08
CA GLY A 623 -23.13 48.34 -41.79
C GLY A 623 -22.38 49.38 -40.94
N GLY A 624 -21.19 49.79 -41.35
CA GLY A 624 -20.41 50.85 -40.70
C GLY A 624 -20.88 52.24 -41.14
N LYS A 625 -21.88 52.81 -40.46
CA LYS A 625 -22.25 54.24 -40.44
C LYS A 625 -21.96 55.00 -41.75
N LEU A 626 -22.88 54.92 -42.71
CA LEU A 626 -23.16 56.09 -43.55
C LEU A 626 -23.91 57.12 -42.68
N GLY A 627 -23.13 57.95 -42.00
CA GLY A 627 -23.58 59.17 -41.34
C GLY A 627 -22.41 60.14 -41.37
N ASP A 628 -22.36 60.92 -42.45
CA ASP A 628 -21.53 62.12 -42.67
C ASP A 628 -20.02 62.02 -42.40
N ALA A 629 -19.25 61.61 -43.43
CA ALA A 629 -17.92 62.19 -43.72
C ALA A 629 -17.28 61.58 -44.98
N THR A 630 -17.88 61.78 -46.15
CA THR A 630 -17.09 61.81 -47.39
C THR A 630 -16.42 63.17 -47.51
N ALA A 631 -15.10 63.24 -47.28
CA ALA A 631 -14.11 64.09 -47.99
C ALA A 631 -12.89 64.43 -47.09
N ALA A 632 -11.97 63.49 -46.83
CA ALA A 632 -10.62 63.86 -46.35
C ALA A 632 -9.52 62.77 -46.40
N ALA A 633 -9.82 61.48 -46.57
CA ALA A 633 -8.83 60.44 -46.27
C ALA A 633 -8.43 59.51 -47.45
N ALA A 634 -8.64 59.94 -48.69
CA ALA A 634 -8.26 59.17 -49.88
C ALA A 634 -6.80 59.37 -50.34
N ASP A 635 -5.96 60.08 -49.59
CA ASP A 635 -4.62 60.52 -50.07
C ASP A 635 -3.41 59.95 -49.30
N LYS A 636 -3.58 58.94 -48.44
CA LYS A 636 -2.47 58.45 -47.59
C LYS A 636 -2.06 56.98 -47.66
N GLN A 637 -2.68 56.15 -48.49
CA GLN A 637 -2.28 54.74 -48.61
C GLN A 637 -1.56 54.34 -49.90
N LEU A 638 -1.30 55.28 -50.83
CA LEU A 638 -0.49 55.01 -52.03
C LEU A 638 1.04 55.19 -51.83
N ARG A 639 1.53 55.11 -50.59
CA ARG A 639 2.97 55.21 -50.27
C ARG A 639 3.41 54.25 -49.15
N LYS A 640 3.17 52.94 -49.29
CA LYS A 640 3.96 51.94 -48.52
C LYS A 640 4.01 50.54 -49.11
N SER A 641 4.09 50.43 -50.44
CA SER A 641 4.32 49.15 -51.12
C SER A 641 5.19 49.36 -52.36
N LYS A 642 6.47 49.68 -52.13
CA LYS A 642 7.52 49.56 -53.16
C LYS A 642 8.88 49.43 -52.49
N SER A 643 9.29 48.19 -52.23
CA SER A 643 10.68 47.70 -52.10
C SER A 643 10.57 46.23 -51.67
N MET A 644 10.31 45.31 -52.60
CA MET A 644 11.32 44.48 -53.31
C MET A 644 12.17 43.68 -52.31
N ALA A 645 12.01 42.36 -52.11
CA ALA A 645 11.97 41.23 -53.04
C ALA A 645 13.22 41.15 -53.95
N SER A 646 14.23 40.45 -53.46
CA SER A 646 15.30 39.71 -54.16
C SER A 646 16.25 39.16 -53.08
N GLY A 647 16.78 37.94 -53.13
CA GLY A 647 16.79 36.92 -54.15
C GLY A 647 17.61 35.74 -53.62
N LEU A 648 17.29 34.57 -54.15
CA LEU A 648 17.96 33.29 -54.01
C LEU A 648 19.33 33.31 -54.74
N THR A 649 20.41 32.75 -54.17
CA THR A 649 21.39 31.90 -54.91
C THR A 649 22.43 31.21 -54.02
N VAL A 650 22.84 30.06 -54.55
CA VAL A 650 23.81 29.02 -54.15
C VAL A 650 25.28 29.44 -54.33
N ALA A 651 26.21 28.88 -53.54
CA ALA A 651 27.51 28.27 -53.95
C ALA A 651 28.69 28.49 -52.96
N GLY A 652 29.28 27.38 -52.48
CA GLY A 652 30.71 27.02 -52.60
C GLY A 652 31.84 27.82 -51.92
N GLY A 653 32.76 27.08 -51.25
CA GLY A 653 34.21 27.39 -51.20
C GLY A 653 34.82 27.70 -49.81
N GLY A 654 35.82 26.91 -49.37
CA GLY A 654 36.60 27.04 -48.11
C GLY A 654 37.64 28.19 -48.09
N PRO A 655 38.82 28.12 -47.39
CA PRO A 655 39.47 27.02 -46.65
C PRO A 655 40.08 27.39 -45.26
N ALA A 656 40.71 26.39 -44.59
CA ALA A 656 41.86 26.45 -43.63
C ALA A 656 41.66 27.20 -42.28
N ASP A 657 42.24 26.88 -41.12
CA ASP A 657 43.40 26.04 -40.79
C ASP A 657 43.47 25.83 -39.25
N LYS A 658 44.25 24.80 -38.85
CA LYS A 658 45.02 24.63 -37.58
C LYS A 658 44.42 24.03 -36.30
N LEU A 659 44.99 22.83 -36.01
CA LEU A 659 45.65 22.36 -34.76
C LEU A 659 44.74 22.14 -33.53
N ARG A 660 44.78 21.02 -32.79
CA ARG A 660 45.95 20.24 -32.35
C ARG A 660 45.51 18.88 -31.78
N ALA A 661 46.35 17.89 -32.03
CA ALA A 661 46.28 16.50 -31.61
C ALA A 661 46.71 16.24 -30.15
N SER A 662 46.28 15.10 -29.61
CA SER A 662 46.92 14.23 -28.59
C SER A 662 45.89 13.14 -28.25
N GLY A 663 45.93 11.92 -28.79
CA GLY A 663 46.85 10.82 -28.42
C GLY A 663 46.27 10.09 -27.19
N GLY A 664 45.98 8.79 -27.13
CA GLY A 664 46.38 7.61 -27.90
C GLY A 664 46.92 6.55 -26.91
N GLN A 665 46.42 5.29 -26.99
CA GLN A 665 47.02 3.99 -26.58
C GLN A 665 45.86 2.99 -26.29
N ASN A 666 45.60 1.92 -27.05
CA ASN A 666 46.31 0.65 -27.36
C ASN A 666 46.31 -0.42 -26.24
N SER A 667 45.61 -1.54 -26.50
CA SER A 667 46.00 -2.97 -26.33
C SER A 667 44.69 -3.80 -26.39
N LEU A 668 44.38 -4.73 -27.30
CA LEU A 668 45.09 -5.79 -28.01
C LEU A 668 45.83 -6.78 -27.11
N LEU A 669 45.24 -7.98 -26.95
CA LEU A 669 45.77 -9.35 -26.73
C LEU A 669 44.53 -10.21 -26.39
N ASP A 670 44.03 -11.11 -27.24
CA ASP A 670 44.56 -12.43 -27.62
C ASP A 670 44.59 -13.46 -26.46
N SER A 671 44.20 -14.70 -26.81
CA SER A 671 44.40 -16.00 -26.12
C SER A 671 43.18 -16.65 -25.43
N GLY A 672 42.83 -17.85 -25.92
CA GLY A 672 42.70 -19.00 -25.01
C GLY A 672 41.33 -19.67 -24.84
N SER A 673 40.85 -20.33 -25.89
CA SER A 673 39.89 -21.43 -25.77
C SER A 673 40.55 -22.61 -25.02
N PHE A 674 39.96 -23.11 -23.95
CA PHE A 674 40.32 -24.40 -23.36
C PHE A 674 39.06 -25.29 -23.22
N ARG A 675 38.90 -26.18 -24.19
CA ARG A 675 38.15 -27.43 -24.07
C ARG A 675 38.97 -28.37 -23.18
N SER A 676 38.35 -28.93 -22.14
CA SER A 676 38.80 -30.19 -21.56
C SER A 676 37.60 -31.12 -21.49
N GLY A 677 37.61 -32.11 -22.38
CA GLY A 677 36.82 -33.32 -22.24
C GLY A 677 37.57 -34.30 -21.34
N GLY A 678 36.81 -35.04 -20.54
CA GLY A 678 37.28 -36.14 -19.73
C GLY A 678 36.16 -37.14 -19.57
N ASP A 679 36.10 -38.08 -20.51
CA ASP A 679 35.33 -39.32 -20.41
C ASP A 679 35.83 -40.14 -19.21
N GLY A 680 34.89 -40.70 -18.44
CA GLY A 680 35.15 -41.58 -17.30
C GLY A 680 33.95 -42.45 -17.00
N VAL A 681 33.83 -43.53 -17.77
CA VAL A 681 32.88 -44.64 -17.62
C VAL A 681 33.14 -45.39 -16.30
N GLY A 682 32.06 -45.69 -15.58
CA GLY A 682 32.08 -46.57 -14.39
C GLY A 682 30.68 -46.86 -13.86
N ASP A 683 30.02 -47.87 -14.44
CA ASP A 683 28.77 -48.47 -13.97
C ASP A 683 28.90 -49.10 -12.57
N GLY A 684 27.85 -49.00 -11.73
CA GLY A 684 27.74 -49.84 -10.53
C GLY A 684 26.69 -49.46 -9.48
N ALA A 685 25.43 -49.85 -9.72
CA ALA A 685 24.44 -50.32 -8.72
C ALA A 685 23.92 -49.40 -7.56
N ARG A 686 22.84 -48.67 -7.87
CA ARG A 686 21.48 -48.80 -7.28
C ARG A 686 21.34 -49.12 -5.77
N ALA A 687 21.02 -48.10 -4.96
CA ALA A 687 20.03 -48.17 -3.87
C ALA A 687 19.40 -46.78 -3.69
N GLY A 688 18.06 -46.71 -3.71
CA GLY A 688 17.31 -45.47 -3.86
C GLY A 688 17.14 -44.67 -2.57
N THR A 689 17.32 -43.36 -2.71
CA THR A 689 16.79 -42.33 -1.79
C THR A 689 16.23 -41.21 -2.67
N GLY A 690 14.97 -40.83 -2.41
CA GLY A 690 14.24 -39.84 -3.20
C GLY A 690 15.00 -38.51 -3.26
N ALA A 691 15.32 -38.09 -4.48
CA ALA A 691 15.85 -36.76 -4.75
C ALA A 691 14.72 -35.74 -4.51
N LEU A 692 14.90 -34.90 -3.49
CA LEU A 692 14.13 -33.67 -3.34
C LEU A 692 14.38 -32.78 -4.57
N PRO A 693 13.36 -32.05 -5.06
CA PRO A 693 13.53 -31.14 -6.18
C PRO A 693 14.54 -30.05 -5.82
N ALA A 694 15.50 -29.82 -6.71
CA ALA A 694 16.40 -28.68 -6.62
C ALA A 694 15.57 -27.39 -6.66
N ILE A 695 15.56 -26.66 -5.55
CA ILE A 695 15.00 -25.32 -5.46
C ILE A 695 15.97 -24.42 -6.22
N ASP A 696 15.56 -23.93 -7.39
CA ASP A 696 16.29 -22.95 -8.17
C ASP A 696 16.23 -21.62 -7.39
N VAL A 697 17.26 -21.36 -6.59
CA VAL A 697 17.39 -20.12 -5.83
C VAL A 697 17.71 -19.00 -6.83
N ASP A 698 16.79 -18.05 -6.94
CA ASP A 698 16.82 -16.98 -7.94
C ASP A 698 18.16 -16.22 -7.91
N ALA A 699 18.88 -16.25 -9.05
CA ALA A 699 20.18 -15.57 -9.21
C ALA A 699 20.06 -14.04 -9.00
N ALA A 700 18.86 -13.47 -9.15
CA ALA A 700 18.59 -12.08 -8.84
C ALA A 700 18.68 -11.78 -7.34
N GLY A 701 18.12 -12.65 -6.50
CA GLY A 701 18.11 -12.50 -5.03
C GLY A 701 19.53 -12.56 -4.46
N THR A 702 20.35 -13.50 -4.93
CA THR A 702 21.76 -13.59 -4.48
C THR A 702 22.60 -12.39 -4.88
N LYS A 703 22.31 -11.74 -6.01
CA LYS A 703 23.00 -10.50 -6.41
C LYS A 703 22.58 -9.32 -5.54
N GLN A 704 21.27 -9.14 -5.30
CA GLN A 704 20.77 -8.08 -4.42
C GLN A 704 21.33 -8.23 -3.00
N TRP A 705 21.38 -9.46 -2.49
CA TRP A 705 21.94 -9.75 -1.18
C TRP A 705 23.45 -9.47 -1.09
N LYS A 706 24.21 -9.81 -2.15
CA LYS A 706 25.63 -9.42 -2.26
C LYS A 706 25.81 -7.90 -2.29
N ASP A 707 24.95 -7.17 -3.00
CA ASP A 707 25.01 -5.70 -3.04
C ASP A 707 24.67 -5.08 -1.67
N ILE A 708 23.69 -5.64 -0.94
CA ILE A 708 23.36 -5.24 0.44
C ILE A 708 24.54 -5.52 1.37
N LEU A 709 25.13 -6.73 1.32
CA LEU A 709 26.33 -7.08 2.08
C LEU A 709 27.50 -6.15 1.78
N ASN A 710 27.75 -5.86 0.50
CA ASN A 710 28.84 -4.96 0.10
C ASN A 710 28.60 -3.55 0.66
N ARG A 711 27.35 -3.08 0.69
CA ARG A 711 26.98 -1.83 1.35
C ARG A 711 27.16 -1.91 2.85
N ALA A 712 26.65 -2.95 3.52
CA ALA A 712 26.79 -3.15 4.97
C ALA A 712 28.26 -3.17 5.39
N ASN A 713 29.10 -3.95 4.68
CA ASN A 713 30.54 -4.00 4.89
C ASN A 713 31.20 -2.63 4.67
N SER A 714 30.77 -1.86 3.66
CA SER A 714 31.27 -0.49 3.44
C SER A 714 30.84 0.49 4.54
N MET A 715 29.62 0.35 5.07
CA MET A 715 29.11 1.19 6.16
C MET A 715 29.79 0.86 7.48
N ALA A 716 29.97 -0.42 7.80
CA ALA A 716 30.73 -0.89 8.96
C ALA A 716 32.18 -0.38 8.92
N ALA A 717 32.84 -0.47 7.76
CA ALA A 717 34.18 0.09 7.56
C ALA A 717 34.20 1.62 7.76
N SER A 718 33.17 2.34 7.30
CA SER A 718 33.09 3.79 7.49
C SER A 718 32.85 4.21 8.95
N LYS A 719 32.02 3.48 9.71
CA LYS A 719 31.80 3.69 11.15
C LYS A 719 33.10 3.46 11.94
N GLN A 720 33.87 2.42 11.62
CA GLN A 720 35.19 2.18 12.24
C GLN A 720 36.19 3.32 11.97
N LEU A 721 36.21 3.87 10.74
CA LEU A 721 37.06 5.01 10.40
C LEU A 721 36.64 6.31 11.12
N GLY A 722 35.34 6.52 11.33
CA GLY A 722 34.79 7.67 12.06
C GLY A 722 35.06 7.63 13.57
N LEU A 723 35.00 6.45 14.19
CA LEU A 723 35.31 6.27 15.62
C LEU A 723 36.80 6.42 15.94
N SER A 724 37.68 6.08 15.00
CA SER A 724 39.14 6.23 15.14
C SER A 724 39.60 7.70 15.13
N THR A 725 38.88 8.59 14.43
CA THR A 725 39.26 10.01 14.30
C THR A 725 38.74 10.91 15.43
N GLY A 726 37.87 10.41 16.32
CA GLY A 726 37.25 11.21 17.39
C GLY A 726 37.93 11.19 18.76
N ARG A 727 38.98 10.37 19.00
CA ARG A 727 39.51 10.12 20.36
C ARG A 727 40.91 10.70 20.65
N SER A 728 41.32 11.76 19.95
CA SER A 728 42.60 12.46 20.20
C SER A 728 42.39 13.95 20.44
N ASN A 729 42.05 14.32 21.68
CA ASN A 729 42.44 15.54 22.40
C ASN A 729 41.45 15.83 23.53
N VAL A 730 41.62 15.14 24.67
CA VAL A 730 41.20 15.69 25.96
C VAL A 730 42.47 15.76 26.80
N GLY A 731 43.01 16.99 26.90
CA GLY A 731 44.28 17.27 27.53
C GLY A 731 44.25 17.07 29.05
N SER A 732 45.34 16.52 29.58
CA SER A 732 45.68 16.55 30.99
C SER A 732 45.82 17.99 31.49
N GLY A 733 44.79 18.50 32.15
CA GLY A 733 44.87 19.65 33.05
C GLY A 733 45.26 19.17 34.44
N LYS A 734 46.44 19.62 34.93
CA LYS A 734 46.88 19.47 36.32
C LYS A 734 45.93 20.20 37.27
N LEU A 735 45.55 19.52 38.35
CA LEU A 735 45.33 20.08 39.68
C LEU A 735 45.92 19.11 40.70
#